data_AF-A0A2V7BIZ7-F1
#
_entry.id   AF-A0A2V7BIZ7-F1
#
_cell.length_a   1.000
_cell.length_b   1.000
_cell.length_c   1.000
_cell.angle_alpha   90.00
_cell.angle_beta   90.00
_cell.angle_gamma   90.00
#
_symmetry.space_group_name_H-M   'P 1'
#
loop_
_entity.id
_entity.type
_entity.pdbx_description
1 polymer ?
#
loop_
_entity_poly.entity_id
_entity_poly.type
_entity_poly.pdbx_seq_one_letter_code
_entity_poly.pdbx_strand_id
1 'polypeptide(L)'
;MGDRVPVFISFLAGASHSTTNAPLAGKLAEGRVPTAAAPGIMWPMAVSNTPFPESHPPRSRAHVWLRRGLIAIGALTLFVGSAVGVGALWAFMILPRSLPSVTELETLQPVQGSKIYDDNDEPMTELHVERRIFVPLAQIPQVLRDAIIATEDRRFYSHWGVDPIGIARAVVQNYRRGRIVEGGSTITQQLAKVLFLTADKSLERKLKEAVLALELERRYSKDRIIEMYLNQVYFGHGAYGVEAAARTYFGKSVSELTAREAALLAGLPRAPSNYSPFDHANAAKRRRELVLRRMVEYGALREEDAKRIARTDLGLIAPERRRTTGQYFLDYVQQTLEAKYGADLVFKGGLNIYTTLSPSMQLAAEQAMRDGLKALEGRSAKARPGENPEGAIITIEPQTGYVKAMVGGYDFLRSEFNRAVQAKRQPGSAFKPVIYIAALEAGFTPATRIEDSPVSYPTGSNGQTWKPENYDRIFRGPTTLQQAIEESVNVVTVKLQERIGINKTVQVARRLGITSPLDINLSLALGTSDLSLLELTSAYGVLANQGVWMPPVTVRYITDAQGKLLEEHVPEGREAVAPETAYVITHMLRGVVERGTGQAAKVLGRPIAAKTGTTNDYSNAWFVGFTPRLATGVWVGYDLPRSLGRDETGSRVAVPIWVGYMGKILAESPKEDFPVPDRVAMLLVDEDPSGECIRPVPMAFIKGTEPQVSCSGFGQRRAETSPTAGPGPSSPQPLPPRPKSDNSP
;
A
#
# COMPACT_ATOMS: atom_id res chain seq x y z
N MET A 1 -0.16 34.33 8.64
CA MET A 1 -0.09 35.43 7.66
C MET A 1 0.83 35.00 6.53
N GLY A 2 0.36 35.06 5.29
CA GLY A 2 1.19 34.85 4.10
C GLY A 2 0.89 33.53 3.36
N ASP A 3 -0.10 33.58 2.48
CA ASP A 3 -0.42 32.56 1.48
C ASP A 3 0.76 32.21 0.57
N ARG A 4 0.87 30.94 0.17
CA ARG A 4 1.22 30.49 -1.20
C ARG A 4 1.17 28.96 -1.31
N VAL A 5 0.34 28.50 -2.24
CA VAL A 5 0.20 27.16 -2.80
C VAL A 5 -0.16 27.41 -4.29
N PRO A 6 0.00 26.50 -5.26
CA PRO A 6 0.98 25.40 -5.49
C PRO A 6 1.57 25.45 -6.93
N VAL A 7 2.49 24.54 -7.29
CA VAL A 7 2.42 23.85 -8.61
C VAL A 7 2.91 22.41 -8.46
N PHE A 8 2.03 21.46 -8.78
CA PHE A 8 2.32 20.04 -9.03
C PHE A 8 2.21 19.81 -10.54
N ILE A 9 3.21 19.16 -11.13
CA ILE A 9 3.25 18.74 -12.53
C ILE A 9 2.54 17.38 -12.65
N SER A 10 1.58 17.27 -13.56
CA SER A 10 0.93 16.03 -13.97
C SER A 10 1.26 15.76 -15.44
N PHE A 11 1.83 14.58 -15.70
CA PHE A 11 2.00 13.98 -17.02
C PHE A 11 0.68 13.31 -17.45
N LEU A 12 0.22 13.52 -18.68
CA LEU A 12 -0.27 12.47 -19.59
C LEU A 12 -0.75 13.04 -20.95
N ALA A 13 -0.18 12.44 -22.00
CA ALA A 13 -0.73 12.12 -23.32
C ALA A 13 -1.40 13.22 -24.17
N GLY A 14 -0.66 13.67 -25.19
CA GLY A 14 -1.19 14.29 -26.40
C GLY A 14 -1.08 13.35 -27.59
N ALA A 15 -2.13 13.26 -28.39
CA ALA A 15 -2.12 12.70 -29.74
C ALA A 15 -3.06 13.51 -30.64
N SER A 16 -2.49 14.09 -31.72
CA SER A 16 -3.12 14.54 -32.99
C SER A 16 -4.15 15.70 -32.90
N HIS A 17 -4.18 16.74 -33.74
CA HIS A 17 -3.70 16.96 -35.10
C HIS A 17 -3.31 18.43 -35.32
N SER A 18 -2.32 18.61 -36.20
CA SER A 18 -1.85 19.82 -36.88
C SER A 18 -2.96 20.49 -37.72
N THR A 19 -3.09 21.81 -37.81
CA THR A 19 -2.43 22.78 -38.73
C THR A 19 -3.41 23.99 -38.79
N THR A 20 -3.10 25.27 -38.97
CA THR A 20 -2.06 25.99 -39.71
C THR A 20 -2.02 27.49 -39.27
N ASN A 21 -0.81 28.04 -39.17
CA ASN A 21 -0.31 29.39 -39.54
C ASN A 21 -1.14 30.69 -39.31
N ALA A 22 -0.79 31.46 -38.27
CA ALA A 22 0.02 32.71 -38.25
C ALA A 22 0.00 33.71 -39.45
N PRO A 23 0.42 35.01 -39.33
CA PRO A 23 0.63 35.88 -38.13
C PRO A 23 0.35 37.42 -38.35
N LEU A 24 0.82 38.24 -37.38
CA LEU A 24 1.28 39.67 -37.42
C LEU A 24 0.26 40.75 -36.98
N ALA A 25 0.41 41.38 -35.80
CA ALA A 25 1.29 42.51 -35.39
C ALA A 25 0.53 43.87 -35.44
N GLY A 26 0.62 44.85 -34.54
CA GLY A 26 1.30 45.05 -33.25
C GLY A 26 1.00 46.47 -32.70
N LYS A 27 1.55 46.77 -31.50
CA LYS A 27 1.81 48.10 -30.85
C LYS A 27 0.61 48.92 -30.33
N LEU A 28 0.46 49.20 -29.01
CA LEU A 28 1.14 50.22 -28.14
C LEU A 28 0.84 51.67 -28.58
N ALA A 29 0.45 52.68 -27.79
CA ALA A 29 0.35 52.91 -26.33
C ALA A 29 -0.50 54.19 -26.04
N GLU A 30 -0.86 54.40 -24.75
CA GLU A 30 -1.08 55.61 -23.90
C GLU A 30 -1.18 57.04 -24.54
N GLY A 31 -1.89 58.05 -24.02
CA GLY A 31 -2.62 58.33 -22.78
C GLY A 31 -2.92 59.85 -22.62
N ARG A 32 -3.74 60.23 -21.61
CA ARG A 32 -3.94 61.56 -20.94
C ARG A 32 -4.72 62.73 -21.61
N VAL A 33 -6.01 62.91 -21.22
CA VAL A 33 -6.64 63.94 -20.31
C VAL A 33 -5.84 65.24 -19.97
N PRO A 34 -6.39 66.46 -19.61
CA PRO A 34 -7.79 66.99 -19.48
C PRO A 34 -8.12 68.46 -19.96
N THR A 35 -9.44 68.78 -19.98
CA THR A 35 -10.21 69.98 -19.49
C THR A 35 -10.03 71.46 -19.95
N ALA A 36 -11.18 72.04 -20.41
CA ALA A 36 -11.98 73.16 -19.84
C ALA A 36 -12.06 74.56 -20.52
N ALA A 37 -13.33 75.03 -20.57
CA ALA A 37 -13.89 76.40 -20.37
C ALA A 37 -14.15 77.39 -21.55
N ALA A 38 -15.45 77.50 -21.93
CA ALA A 38 -16.42 78.63 -22.10
C ALA A 38 -15.98 80.13 -22.24
N PRO A 39 -16.87 81.15 -22.47
CA PRO A 39 -18.27 81.25 -22.99
C PRO A 39 -18.55 82.43 -24.00
N GLY A 40 -19.79 82.57 -24.52
CA GLY A 40 -20.47 83.90 -24.61
C GLY A 40 -21.25 84.37 -25.87
N ILE A 41 -22.59 84.52 -25.71
CA ILE A 41 -23.46 85.68 -26.10
C ILE A 41 -24.30 85.70 -27.43
N MET A 42 -25.64 85.66 -27.23
CA MET A 42 -26.87 86.34 -27.79
C MET A 42 -27.28 86.47 -29.30
N TRP A 43 -28.60 86.21 -29.48
CA TRP A 43 -29.67 86.33 -30.52
C TRP A 43 -29.79 87.60 -31.44
N PRO A 44 -30.76 87.77 -32.41
CA PRO A 44 -31.94 86.94 -32.82
C PRO A 44 -32.29 86.78 -34.35
N MET A 45 -33.29 85.91 -34.61
CA MET A 45 -34.33 85.77 -35.70
C MET A 45 -34.25 86.56 -37.04
N ALA A 46 -34.28 85.88 -38.21
CA ALA A 46 -35.50 85.40 -38.93
C ALA A 46 -35.28 85.14 -40.47
N VAL A 47 -35.94 84.07 -40.97
CA VAL A 47 -36.47 83.81 -42.35
C VAL A 47 -35.63 83.14 -43.48
N SER A 48 -36.11 81.94 -43.84
CA SER A 48 -36.21 81.25 -45.16
C SER A 48 -35.10 80.33 -45.72
N ASN A 49 -35.43 79.03 -45.69
CA ASN A 49 -35.48 78.01 -46.76
C ASN A 49 -34.22 77.42 -47.44
N THR A 50 -34.06 76.10 -47.18
CA THR A 50 -33.47 74.98 -47.97
C THR A 50 -31.95 74.69 -47.79
N PRO A 51 -31.47 73.44 -48.03
CA PRO A 51 -31.62 72.27 -47.13
C PRO A 51 -30.34 71.41 -47.00
N PHE A 52 -29.84 71.03 -45.82
CA PHE A 52 -28.80 69.97 -45.64
C PHE A 52 -28.80 69.45 -44.17
N PRO A 53 -28.27 68.23 -43.89
CA PRO A 53 -29.03 67.13 -43.31
C PRO A 53 -28.98 67.04 -41.77
N GLU A 54 -30.06 66.51 -41.20
CA GLU A 54 -30.16 66.12 -39.80
C GLU A 54 -29.30 64.88 -39.48
N SER A 55 -28.48 65.01 -38.43
CA SER A 55 -27.88 63.88 -37.72
C SER A 55 -28.87 63.30 -36.71
N HIS A 56 -29.35 62.07 -36.92
CA HIS A 56 -30.03 61.30 -35.88
C HIS A 56 -29.02 60.58 -34.96
N PRO A 57 -29.21 60.57 -33.62
CA PRO A 57 -28.42 59.76 -32.70
C PRO A 57 -28.76 58.25 -32.84
N PRO A 58 -27.81 57.34 -32.55
CA PRO A 58 -27.95 55.92 -32.86
C PRO A 58 -28.89 55.21 -31.88
N ARG A 59 -29.94 54.55 -32.40
CA ARG A 59 -30.71 53.56 -31.65
C ARG A 59 -29.80 52.37 -31.29
N SER A 60 -29.67 52.07 -30.00
CA SER A 60 -28.70 51.13 -29.45
C SER A 60 -28.92 49.68 -29.92
N ARG A 61 -27.89 49.11 -30.58
CA ARG A 61 -27.85 47.70 -31.02
C ARG A 61 -27.81 46.67 -29.88
N ALA A 62 -27.72 47.12 -28.61
CA ALA A 62 -27.58 46.26 -27.44
C ALA A 62 -28.76 45.31 -27.22
N HIS A 63 -30.01 45.75 -27.47
CA HIS A 63 -31.19 44.90 -27.31
C HIS A 63 -31.27 43.76 -28.34
N VAL A 64 -30.72 43.95 -29.55
CA VAL A 64 -30.71 42.92 -30.59
C VAL A 64 -29.72 41.81 -30.26
N TRP A 65 -28.55 42.15 -29.71
CA TRP A 65 -27.55 41.19 -29.26
C TRP A 65 -28.00 40.43 -28.00
N LEU A 66 -28.68 41.10 -27.06
CA LEU A 66 -29.25 40.44 -25.88
C LEU A 66 -30.37 39.44 -26.27
N ARG A 67 -31.25 39.84 -27.19
CA ARG A 67 -32.35 38.99 -27.68
C ARG A 67 -31.84 37.79 -28.48
N ARG A 68 -30.81 37.98 -29.31
CA ARG A 68 -30.15 36.88 -30.03
C ARG A 68 -29.41 35.92 -29.10
N GLY A 69 -28.76 36.44 -28.05
CA GLY A 69 -28.14 35.62 -27.01
C GLY A 69 -29.14 34.78 -26.23
N LEU A 70 -30.28 35.37 -25.84
CA LEU A 70 -31.36 34.64 -25.15
C LEU A 70 -32.03 33.59 -26.04
N ILE A 71 -32.22 33.86 -27.34
CA ILE A 71 -32.75 32.89 -28.30
C ILE A 71 -31.75 31.75 -28.54
N ALA A 72 -30.45 32.05 -28.64
CA ALA A 72 -29.41 31.02 -28.79
C ALA A 72 -29.31 30.12 -27.55
N ILE A 73 -29.40 30.70 -26.35
CA ILE A 73 -29.45 29.94 -25.09
C ILE A 73 -30.72 29.08 -25.04
N GLY A 74 -31.88 29.64 -25.42
CA GLY A 74 -33.15 28.90 -25.48
C GLY A 74 -33.16 27.77 -26.50
N ALA A 75 -32.55 27.96 -27.67
CA ALA A 75 -32.41 26.93 -28.68
C ALA A 75 -31.41 25.84 -28.24
N LEU A 76 -30.32 26.22 -27.59
CA LEU A 76 -29.33 25.29 -27.04
C LEU A 76 -29.93 24.45 -25.91
N THR A 77 -30.70 25.04 -24.99
CA THR A 77 -31.38 24.29 -23.93
C THR A 77 -32.45 23.36 -24.48
N LEU A 78 -33.19 23.77 -25.51
CA LEU A 78 -34.17 22.91 -26.18
C LEU A 78 -33.49 21.74 -26.91
N PHE A 79 -32.37 22.01 -27.60
CA PHE A 79 -31.61 20.98 -28.31
C PHE A 79 -30.98 19.97 -27.34
N VAL A 80 -30.33 20.44 -26.27
CA VAL A 80 -29.78 19.59 -25.22
C VAL A 80 -30.90 18.80 -24.52
N GLY A 81 -32.03 19.45 -24.21
CA GLY A 81 -33.20 18.79 -23.62
C GLY A 81 -33.79 17.70 -24.53
N SER A 82 -33.86 17.97 -25.84
CA SER A 82 -34.35 17.00 -26.83
C SER A 82 -33.37 15.84 -27.02
N ALA A 83 -32.06 16.10 -27.05
CA ALA A 83 -31.04 15.05 -27.12
C ALA A 83 -31.04 14.15 -25.88
N VAL A 84 -31.21 14.74 -24.68
CA VAL A 84 -31.38 13.99 -23.42
C VAL A 84 -32.69 13.17 -23.46
N GLY A 85 -33.78 13.75 -23.97
CA GLY A 85 -35.06 13.07 -24.13
C GLY A 85 -34.98 11.87 -25.08
N VAL A 86 -34.34 12.03 -26.25
CA VAL A 86 -34.11 10.95 -27.22
C VAL A 86 -33.18 9.89 -26.64
N GLY A 87 -32.12 10.28 -25.95
CA GLY A 87 -31.22 9.34 -25.26
C GLY A 87 -31.93 8.54 -24.17
N ALA A 88 -32.81 9.18 -23.39
CA ALA A 88 -33.63 8.51 -22.38
C ALA A 88 -34.66 7.55 -23.00
N LEU A 89 -35.29 7.95 -24.11
CA LEU A 89 -36.25 7.12 -24.84
C LEU A 89 -35.56 5.91 -25.50
N TRP A 90 -34.39 6.12 -26.11
CA TRP A 90 -33.55 5.07 -26.69
C TRP A 90 -33.10 4.08 -25.61
N ALA A 91 -32.61 4.59 -24.47
CA ALA A 91 -32.24 3.77 -23.33
C ALA A 91 -33.44 2.95 -22.81
N PHE A 92 -34.62 3.57 -22.70
CA PHE A 92 -35.83 2.90 -22.24
C PHE A 92 -36.35 1.83 -23.22
N MET A 93 -36.18 2.01 -24.53
CA MET A 93 -36.66 1.04 -25.53
C MET A 93 -35.69 -0.11 -25.81
N ILE A 94 -34.38 0.11 -25.69
CA ILE A 94 -33.37 -0.88 -26.10
C ILE A 94 -32.75 -1.61 -24.92
N LEU A 95 -32.48 -0.95 -23.78
CA LEU A 95 -31.85 -1.64 -22.64
C LEU A 95 -32.68 -2.82 -22.10
N PRO A 96 -34.02 -2.77 -21.97
CA PRO A 96 -34.80 -3.89 -21.44
C PRO A 96 -34.61 -5.22 -22.19
N ARG A 97 -34.20 -5.18 -23.48
CA ARG A 97 -33.90 -6.39 -24.26
C ARG A 97 -32.56 -7.06 -23.89
N SER A 98 -31.71 -6.35 -23.15
CA SER A 98 -30.37 -6.79 -22.72
C SER A 98 -30.23 -6.88 -21.19
N LEU A 99 -31.31 -6.62 -20.45
CA LEU A 99 -31.33 -6.67 -19.00
C LEU A 99 -31.87 -8.04 -18.53
N PRO A 100 -31.31 -8.63 -17.46
CA PRO A 100 -31.89 -9.80 -16.82
C PRO A 100 -33.34 -9.49 -16.40
N SER A 101 -34.24 -10.46 -16.54
CA SER A 101 -35.63 -10.21 -16.18
C SER A 101 -35.75 -10.10 -14.66
N VAL A 102 -36.42 -9.07 -14.15
CA VAL A 102 -36.65 -8.90 -12.69
C VAL A 102 -37.45 -10.09 -12.10
N THR A 103 -38.11 -10.87 -12.96
CA THR A 103 -38.78 -12.14 -12.68
C THR A 103 -37.83 -13.27 -12.22
N GLU A 104 -36.53 -13.20 -12.51
CA GLU A 104 -35.53 -14.20 -12.05
C GLU A 104 -35.23 -14.12 -10.54
N LEU A 105 -35.80 -13.14 -9.82
CA LEU A 105 -35.74 -13.08 -8.36
C LEU A 105 -36.38 -14.30 -7.67
N GLU A 106 -37.24 -15.03 -8.38
CA GLU A 106 -37.93 -16.23 -7.87
C GLU A 106 -37.10 -17.52 -8.05
N THR A 107 -35.99 -17.47 -8.82
CA THR A 107 -35.10 -18.61 -9.10
C THR A 107 -33.64 -18.33 -8.71
N LEU A 108 -33.44 -17.68 -7.55
CA LEU A 108 -32.10 -17.47 -6.97
C LEU A 108 -31.35 -18.80 -6.82
N GLN A 109 -30.40 -19.05 -7.73
CA GLN A 109 -29.50 -20.20 -7.64
C GLN A 109 -28.74 -20.16 -6.29
N PRO A 110 -28.45 -21.33 -5.68
CA PRO A 110 -27.68 -21.36 -4.46
C PRO A 110 -26.30 -20.77 -4.72
N VAL A 111 -25.98 -19.75 -3.93
CA VAL A 111 -24.71 -19.03 -3.98
C VAL A 111 -23.60 -20.01 -3.64
N GLN A 112 -22.69 -20.25 -4.59
CA GLN A 112 -21.50 -21.06 -4.34
C GLN A 112 -20.44 -20.17 -3.70
N GLY A 113 -19.99 -20.55 -2.50
CA GLY A 113 -18.84 -19.92 -1.85
C GLY A 113 -17.56 -20.21 -2.63
N SER A 114 -16.59 -19.30 -2.54
CA SER A 114 -15.28 -19.51 -3.16
C SER A 114 -14.43 -20.45 -2.31
N LYS A 115 -13.59 -21.26 -2.93
CA LYS A 115 -12.69 -22.21 -2.27
C LYS A 115 -11.26 -21.69 -2.31
N ILE A 116 -10.56 -21.82 -1.19
CA ILE A 116 -9.14 -21.47 -1.08
C ILE A 116 -8.32 -22.75 -0.94
N TYR A 117 -7.27 -22.85 -1.75
CA TYR A 117 -6.33 -23.97 -1.79
C TYR A 117 -4.93 -23.52 -1.36
N ASP A 118 -4.16 -24.42 -0.77
CA ASP A 118 -2.78 -24.18 -0.37
C ASP A 118 -1.79 -24.29 -1.54
N ASP A 119 -0.49 -24.35 -1.24
CA ASP A 119 0.57 -24.52 -2.24
C ASP A 119 0.65 -25.91 -2.88
N ASN A 120 -0.03 -26.91 -2.31
CA ASN A 120 -0.13 -28.28 -2.84
C ASN A 120 -1.47 -28.53 -3.54
N ASP A 121 -2.24 -27.47 -3.81
CA ASP A 121 -3.59 -27.53 -4.37
C ASP A 121 -4.60 -28.29 -3.46
N GLU A 122 -4.34 -28.39 -2.15
CA GLU A 122 -5.28 -28.99 -1.19
C GLU A 122 -6.25 -27.94 -0.64
N PRO A 123 -7.55 -28.28 -0.48
CA PRO A 123 -8.56 -27.34 -0.01
C PRO A 123 -8.32 -26.97 1.47
N MET A 124 -8.16 -25.67 1.72
CA MET A 124 -7.96 -25.13 3.07
C MET A 124 -9.25 -24.69 3.74
N THR A 125 -10.04 -23.87 3.03
CA THR A 125 -11.24 -23.24 3.56
C THR A 125 -12.16 -22.78 2.44
N GLU A 126 -13.40 -22.49 2.78
CA GLU A 126 -14.38 -21.90 1.87
C GLU A 126 -14.79 -20.51 2.37
N LEU A 127 -14.72 -19.52 1.48
CA LEU A 127 -15.30 -18.20 1.67
C LEU A 127 -16.79 -18.29 1.37
N HIS A 128 -17.59 -18.55 2.40
CA HIS A 128 -19.03 -18.53 2.30
C HIS A 128 -19.60 -17.21 2.82
N VAL A 129 -20.76 -16.82 2.28
CA VAL A 129 -21.61 -15.82 2.91
C VAL A 129 -22.04 -16.33 4.28
N GLU A 130 -21.84 -15.55 5.35
CA GLU A 130 -22.42 -15.90 6.65
C GLU A 130 -23.94 -15.92 6.54
N ARG A 131 -24.54 -17.03 7.00
CA ARG A 131 -25.98 -17.34 7.08
C ARG A 131 -26.90 -16.18 6.66
N ARG A 132 -27.43 -16.22 5.42
CA ARG A 132 -28.49 -15.31 4.97
C ARG A 132 -29.78 -15.59 5.74
N ILE A 133 -29.94 -14.97 6.89
CA ILE A 133 -31.18 -15.02 7.65
C ILE A 133 -32.06 -13.89 7.12
N PHE A 134 -33.08 -14.25 6.35
CA PHE A 134 -34.07 -13.29 5.91
C PHE A 134 -34.87 -12.79 7.11
N VAL A 135 -34.97 -11.47 7.27
CA VAL A 135 -35.77 -10.83 8.31
C VAL A 135 -36.81 -9.90 7.67
N PRO A 136 -38.10 -10.08 7.96
CA PRO A 136 -39.16 -9.17 7.51
C PRO A 136 -38.94 -7.75 8.02
N LEU A 137 -39.33 -6.75 7.22
CA LEU A 137 -39.13 -5.33 7.54
C LEU A 137 -39.74 -4.92 8.89
N ALA A 138 -40.82 -5.57 9.31
CA ALA A 138 -41.49 -5.31 10.59
C ALA A 138 -40.63 -5.66 11.82
N GLN A 139 -39.69 -6.60 11.68
CA GLN A 139 -38.77 -7.00 12.75
C GLN A 139 -37.50 -6.13 12.78
N ILE A 140 -37.27 -5.33 11.74
CA ILE A 140 -36.13 -4.42 11.65
C ILE A 140 -36.45 -3.12 12.41
N PRO A 141 -35.66 -2.71 13.41
CA PRO A 141 -35.93 -1.51 14.20
C PRO A 141 -36.02 -0.25 13.35
N GLN A 142 -36.99 0.61 13.68
CA GLN A 142 -37.18 1.91 13.01
C GLN A 142 -35.88 2.73 12.97
N VAL A 143 -35.11 2.71 14.07
CA VAL A 143 -33.85 3.44 14.18
C VAL A 143 -32.81 3.00 13.14
N LEU A 144 -32.77 1.72 12.75
CA LEU A 144 -31.87 1.23 11.71
C LEU A 144 -32.37 1.63 10.31
N ARG A 145 -33.68 1.51 10.08
CA ARG A 145 -34.31 1.95 8.82
C ARG A 145 -34.01 3.43 8.58
N ASP A 146 -34.23 4.27 9.59
CA ASP A 146 -33.97 5.71 9.51
C ASP A 146 -32.48 6.02 9.37
N ALA A 147 -31.59 5.28 10.04
CA ALA A 147 -30.14 5.47 9.90
C ALA A 147 -29.67 5.21 8.46
N ILE A 148 -30.17 4.14 7.83
CA ILE A 148 -29.88 3.79 6.44
C ILE A 148 -30.46 4.84 5.49
N ILE A 149 -31.72 5.21 5.63
CA ILE A 149 -32.38 6.22 4.78
C ILE A 149 -31.67 7.57 4.90
N ALA A 150 -31.42 8.04 6.11
CA ALA A 150 -30.72 9.31 6.35
C ALA A 150 -29.32 9.35 5.72
N THR A 151 -28.66 8.19 5.61
CA THR A 151 -27.28 8.08 5.14
C THR A 151 -27.17 7.83 3.64
N GLU A 152 -27.93 6.88 3.12
CA GLU A 152 -27.83 6.41 1.75
C GLU A 152 -28.77 7.17 0.81
N ASP A 153 -30.00 7.49 1.26
CA ASP A 153 -31.01 8.09 0.40
C ASP A 153 -32.10 8.84 1.20
N ARG A 154 -31.79 10.08 1.63
CA ARG A 154 -32.66 10.89 2.52
C ARG A 154 -34.08 11.10 1.98
N ARG A 155 -34.26 10.94 0.67
CA ARG A 155 -35.51 11.20 -0.03
C ARG A 155 -36.11 9.95 -0.65
N PHE A 156 -35.71 8.78 -0.16
CA PHE A 156 -36.12 7.48 -0.63
C PHE A 156 -37.63 7.40 -0.92
N TYR A 157 -38.50 7.86 -0.01
CA TYR A 157 -39.95 7.79 -0.21
C TYR A 157 -40.54 8.85 -1.17
N SER A 158 -39.76 9.83 -1.61
CA SER A 158 -40.23 10.99 -2.39
C SER A 158 -39.82 10.99 -3.86
N HIS A 159 -38.94 10.07 -4.27
CA HIS A 159 -38.50 9.93 -5.66
C HIS A 159 -38.89 8.55 -6.22
N TRP A 160 -38.72 8.35 -7.52
CA TRP A 160 -39.06 7.10 -8.20
C TRP A 160 -37.84 6.50 -8.89
N GLY A 161 -37.22 5.51 -8.24
CA GLY A 161 -36.04 4.75 -8.70
C GLY A 161 -34.74 5.54 -8.74
N VAL A 162 -34.78 6.74 -9.33
CA VAL A 162 -33.68 7.69 -9.45
C VAL A 162 -34.11 9.00 -8.77
N ASP A 163 -33.16 9.74 -8.18
CA ASP A 163 -33.40 11.03 -7.55
C ASP A 163 -32.81 12.19 -8.38
N PRO A 164 -33.56 12.82 -9.32
CA PRO A 164 -33.05 13.91 -10.15
C PRO A 164 -32.55 15.11 -9.34
N ILE A 165 -33.27 15.47 -8.27
CA ILE A 165 -32.88 16.59 -7.40
C ILE A 165 -31.64 16.20 -6.58
N GLY A 166 -31.45 14.92 -6.24
CA GLY A 166 -30.29 14.39 -5.52
C GLY A 166 -29.05 14.40 -6.39
N ILE A 167 -29.20 14.01 -7.65
CA ILE A 167 -28.16 14.11 -8.68
C ILE A 167 -27.77 15.57 -8.90
N ALA A 168 -28.73 16.47 -9.09
CA ALA A 168 -28.45 17.90 -9.29
C ALA A 168 -27.71 18.50 -8.08
N ARG A 169 -28.14 18.17 -6.85
CA ARG A 169 -27.47 18.60 -5.61
C ARG A 169 -26.03 18.09 -5.55
N ALA A 170 -25.81 16.81 -5.85
CA ALA A 170 -24.50 16.19 -5.86
C ALA A 170 -23.56 16.86 -6.88
N VAL A 171 -24.05 17.13 -8.10
CA VAL A 171 -23.29 17.84 -9.14
C VAL A 171 -22.87 19.23 -8.67
N VAL A 172 -23.81 20.01 -8.12
CA VAL A 172 -23.51 21.37 -7.62
C VAL A 172 -22.51 21.34 -6.47
N GLN A 173 -22.66 20.42 -5.51
CA GLN A 173 -21.73 20.31 -4.40
C GLN A 173 -20.34 19.85 -4.84
N ASN A 174 -20.25 18.90 -5.77
CA ASN A 174 -18.98 18.39 -6.28
C ASN A 174 -18.25 19.48 -7.07
N TYR A 175 -18.96 20.27 -7.87
CA TYR A 175 -18.40 21.43 -8.57
C TYR A 175 -17.86 22.49 -7.60
N ARG A 176 -18.65 22.86 -6.57
CA ARG A 176 -18.23 23.85 -5.56
C ARG A 176 -17.02 23.41 -4.74
N ARG A 177 -16.86 22.10 -4.48
CA ARG A 177 -15.80 21.57 -3.61
C ARG A 177 -14.58 21.06 -4.37
N GLY A 178 -14.59 21.08 -5.71
CA GLY A 178 -13.49 20.62 -6.56
C GLY A 178 -13.16 19.12 -6.43
N ARG A 179 -14.02 18.34 -5.76
CA ARG A 179 -13.86 16.90 -5.52
C ARG A 179 -15.21 16.24 -5.30
N ILE A 180 -15.31 14.93 -5.51
CA ILE A 180 -16.53 14.16 -5.26
C ILE A 180 -16.75 14.04 -3.74
N VAL A 181 -17.79 14.69 -3.20
CA VAL A 181 -18.09 14.70 -1.76
C VAL A 181 -19.41 14.00 -1.44
N GLU A 182 -20.40 14.11 -2.33
CA GLU A 182 -21.73 13.50 -2.17
C GLU A 182 -22.04 12.60 -3.37
N GLY A 183 -22.54 11.39 -3.09
CA GLY A 183 -22.99 10.45 -4.11
C GLY A 183 -24.48 10.65 -4.40
N GLY A 184 -24.87 10.61 -5.68
CA GLY A 184 -26.27 10.77 -6.10
C GLY A 184 -27.02 9.45 -6.36
N SER A 185 -26.53 8.32 -5.82
CA SER A 185 -27.17 7.01 -6.05
C SER A 185 -28.26 6.72 -5.03
N THR A 186 -29.39 6.18 -5.46
CA THR A 186 -30.53 5.83 -4.61
C THR A 186 -30.36 4.43 -4.01
N ILE A 187 -31.12 4.11 -2.94
CA ILE A 187 -31.17 2.75 -2.37
C ILE A 187 -31.56 1.72 -3.45
N THR A 188 -32.52 2.07 -4.31
CA THR A 188 -33.00 1.17 -5.36
C THR A 188 -31.95 0.93 -6.45
N GLN A 189 -31.15 1.94 -6.80
CA GLN A 189 -30.00 1.76 -7.70
C GLN A 189 -28.94 0.85 -7.08
N GLN A 190 -28.68 0.99 -5.77
CA GLN A 190 -27.77 0.10 -5.05
C GLN A 190 -28.30 -1.34 -5.00
N LEU A 191 -29.60 -1.52 -4.76
CA LEU A 191 -30.25 -2.83 -4.80
C LEU A 191 -30.13 -3.47 -6.20
N ALA A 192 -30.43 -2.72 -7.26
CA ALA A 192 -30.30 -3.19 -8.64
C ALA A 192 -28.87 -3.63 -8.96
N LYS A 193 -27.87 -2.88 -8.47
CA LYS A 193 -26.46 -3.24 -8.59
C LYS A 193 -26.17 -4.59 -7.91
N VAL A 194 -26.61 -4.79 -6.68
CA VAL A 194 -26.32 -5.99 -5.88
C VAL A 194 -27.00 -7.24 -6.46
N LEU A 195 -28.19 -7.09 -7.05
CA LEU A 195 -28.99 -8.22 -7.54
C LEU A 195 -28.64 -8.66 -8.96
N PHE A 196 -28.31 -7.72 -9.86
CA PHE A 196 -28.33 -8.01 -11.31
C PHE A 196 -27.04 -7.68 -12.06
N LEU A 197 -26.08 -6.99 -11.44
CA LEU A 197 -24.96 -6.39 -12.17
C LEU A 197 -23.61 -6.85 -11.61
N THR A 198 -22.65 -7.05 -12.51
CA THR A 198 -21.25 -7.32 -12.18
C THR A 198 -20.57 -6.08 -11.56
N ALA A 199 -19.41 -6.27 -10.94
CA ALA A 199 -18.69 -5.22 -10.22
C ALA A 199 -18.06 -4.11 -11.10
N ASP A 200 -18.17 -4.20 -12.44
CA ASP A 200 -17.43 -3.39 -13.42
C ASP A 200 -17.76 -1.89 -13.38
N LYS A 201 -16.79 -1.00 -13.13
CA LYS A 201 -17.06 0.45 -13.00
C LYS A 201 -17.23 1.16 -14.37
N SER A 202 -18.34 0.93 -15.09
CA SER A 202 -18.67 1.60 -16.36
C SER A 202 -19.89 2.54 -16.28
N LEU A 203 -19.95 3.54 -17.17
CA LEU A 203 -21.14 4.41 -17.34
C LEU A 203 -22.35 3.63 -17.85
N GLU A 204 -22.11 2.63 -18.71
CA GLU A 204 -23.15 1.72 -19.21
C GLU A 204 -23.81 0.96 -18.05
N ARG A 205 -23.02 0.41 -17.12
CA ARG A 205 -23.57 -0.22 -15.91
C ARG A 205 -24.39 0.77 -15.10
N LYS A 206 -23.96 2.02 -14.98
CA LYS A 206 -24.71 3.03 -14.23
C LYS A 206 -26.06 3.37 -14.86
N LEU A 207 -26.16 3.33 -16.19
CA LEU A 207 -27.43 3.45 -16.90
C LEU A 207 -28.31 2.22 -16.68
N LYS A 208 -27.72 1.01 -16.73
CA LYS A 208 -28.42 -0.25 -16.39
C LYS A 208 -29.00 -0.23 -14.97
N GLU A 209 -28.23 0.23 -13.98
CA GLU A 209 -28.71 0.43 -12.60
C GLU A 209 -29.93 1.36 -12.53
N ALA A 210 -29.91 2.47 -13.27
CA ALA A 210 -31.01 3.44 -13.26
C ALA A 210 -32.29 2.87 -13.88
N VAL A 211 -32.18 2.16 -15.00
CA VAL A 211 -33.33 1.52 -15.68
C VAL A 211 -33.90 0.39 -14.81
N LEU A 212 -33.06 -0.49 -14.26
CA LEU A 212 -33.48 -1.54 -13.35
C LEU A 212 -34.10 -0.99 -12.07
N ALA A 213 -33.59 0.12 -11.53
CA ALA A 213 -34.18 0.78 -10.38
C ALA A 213 -35.60 1.27 -10.68
N LEU A 214 -35.83 1.91 -11.83
CA LEU A 214 -37.18 2.31 -12.26
C LEU A 214 -38.12 1.11 -12.41
N GLU A 215 -37.62 -0.01 -12.96
CA GLU A 215 -38.43 -1.22 -13.09
C GLU A 215 -38.76 -1.86 -11.74
N LEU A 216 -37.80 -1.93 -10.82
CA LEU A 216 -38.00 -2.43 -9.46
C LEU A 216 -39.09 -1.64 -8.74
N GLU A 217 -39.05 -0.30 -8.80
CA GLU A 217 -40.06 0.54 -8.15
C GLU A 217 -41.41 0.58 -8.87
N ARG A 218 -41.47 0.13 -10.12
CA ARG A 218 -42.75 -0.06 -10.80
C ARG A 218 -43.47 -1.32 -10.30
N ARG A 219 -42.71 -2.34 -9.86
CA ARG A 219 -43.24 -3.64 -9.44
C ARG A 219 -43.37 -3.80 -7.92
N TYR A 220 -42.46 -3.21 -7.16
CA TYR A 220 -42.37 -3.37 -5.72
C TYR A 220 -42.59 -2.03 -5.00
N SER A 221 -43.25 -2.10 -3.83
CA SER A 221 -43.41 -0.93 -2.95
C SER A 221 -42.05 -0.50 -2.36
N LYS A 222 -41.97 0.76 -1.91
CA LYS A 222 -40.78 1.29 -1.23
C LYS A 222 -40.39 0.44 -0.02
N ASP A 223 -41.37 -0.01 0.75
CA ASP A 223 -41.15 -0.91 1.90
C ASP A 223 -40.53 -2.24 1.46
N ARG A 224 -41.05 -2.84 0.39
CA ARG A 224 -40.48 -4.09 -0.13
C ARG A 224 -39.07 -3.88 -0.69
N ILE A 225 -38.78 -2.74 -1.30
CA ILE A 225 -37.43 -2.40 -1.80
C ILE A 225 -36.44 -2.25 -0.65
N ILE A 226 -36.77 -1.49 0.38
CA ILE A 226 -35.86 -1.33 1.53
C ILE A 226 -35.69 -2.66 2.27
N GLU A 227 -36.73 -3.50 2.38
CA GLU A 227 -36.61 -4.85 2.93
C GLU A 227 -35.63 -5.71 2.14
N MET A 228 -35.78 -5.76 0.81
CA MET A 228 -34.85 -6.49 -0.06
C MET A 228 -33.43 -5.94 0.06
N TYR A 229 -33.27 -4.61 0.07
CA TYR A 229 -31.98 -3.97 0.25
C TYR A 229 -31.31 -4.36 1.57
N LEU A 230 -32.03 -4.24 2.69
CA LEU A 230 -31.48 -4.55 4.01
C LEU A 230 -31.13 -6.03 4.16
N ASN A 231 -31.78 -6.93 3.43
CA ASN A 231 -31.45 -8.36 3.46
C ASN A 231 -30.36 -8.78 2.46
N GLN A 232 -29.99 -7.92 1.51
CA GLN A 232 -29.05 -8.26 0.43
C GLN A 232 -27.73 -7.49 0.48
N VAL A 233 -27.73 -6.30 1.08
CA VAL A 233 -26.54 -5.44 1.10
C VAL A 233 -25.41 -6.06 1.93
N TYR A 234 -24.18 -5.90 1.45
CA TYR A 234 -22.97 -6.36 2.12
C TYR A 234 -22.53 -5.38 3.20
N PHE A 235 -22.36 -5.86 4.42
CA PHE A 235 -21.89 -5.06 5.56
C PHE A 235 -20.39 -5.26 5.88
N GLY A 236 -19.71 -6.21 5.22
CA GLY A 236 -18.33 -6.57 5.51
C GLY A 236 -18.24 -7.93 6.20
N HIS A 237 -17.04 -8.54 6.26
CA HIS A 237 -16.79 -9.79 7.02
C HIS A 237 -17.72 -10.95 6.64
N GLY A 238 -18.07 -11.07 5.36
CA GLY A 238 -18.98 -12.10 4.88
C GLY A 238 -20.46 -11.89 5.26
N ALA A 239 -20.79 -10.81 5.99
CA ALA A 239 -22.14 -10.52 6.45
C ALA A 239 -22.99 -9.85 5.33
N TYR A 240 -23.83 -10.66 4.69
CA TYR A 240 -24.85 -10.17 3.75
C TYR A 240 -26.20 -10.11 4.44
N GLY A 241 -26.76 -8.92 4.47
CA GLY A 241 -28.02 -8.63 5.15
C GLY A 241 -27.84 -8.16 6.61
N VAL A 242 -28.80 -7.39 7.10
CA VAL A 242 -28.75 -6.73 8.41
C VAL A 242 -28.75 -7.70 9.58
N GLU A 243 -29.39 -8.86 9.45
CA GLU A 243 -29.42 -9.88 10.51
C GLU A 243 -28.08 -10.57 10.66
N ALA A 244 -27.46 -10.96 9.54
CA ALA A 244 -26.10 -11.47 9.54
C ALA A 244 -25.17 -10.42 10.19
N ALA A 245 -25.24 -9.16 9.73
CA ALA A 245 -24.41 -8.08 10.28
C ALA A 245 -24.62 -7.86 11.78
N ALA A 246 -25.87 -7.86 12.27
CA ALA A 246 -26.17 -7.71 13.69
C ALA A 246 -25.50 -8.81 14.53
N ARG A 247 -25.51 -10.05 14.04
CA ARG A 247 -24.85 -11.19 14.69
C ARG A 247 -23.33 -11.11 14.59
N THR A 248 -22.78 -10.83 13.40
CA THR A 248 -21.33 -10.74 13.17
C THR A 248 -20.70 -9.65 14.04
N TYR A 249 -21.31 -8.47 14.12
CA TYR A 249 -20.73 -7.32 14.83
C TYR A 249 -21.15 -7.24 16.31
N PHE A 250 -22.35 -7.69 16.69
CA PHE A 250 -22.89 -7.48 18.05
C PHE A 250 -23.43 -8.75 18.73
N GLY A 251 -23.39 -9.92 18.07
CA GLY A 251 -23.78 -11.19 18.67
C GLY A 251 -25.27 -11.32 18.99
N LYS A 252 -26.12 -10.47 18.39
CA LYS A 252 -27.55 -10.38 18.70
C LYS A 252 -28.41 -10.21 17.47
N SER A 253 -29.73 -10.36 17.65
CA SER A 253 -30.71 -10.18 16.58
C SER A 253 -30.78 -8.73 16.12
N VAL A 254 -31.10 -8.49 14.85
CA VAL A 254 -31.34 -7.14 14.30
C VAL A 254 -32.41 -6.39 15.09
N SER A 255 -33.41 -7.11 15.61
CA SER A 255 -34.50 -6.55 16.42
C SER A 255 -34.04 -5.91 17.73
N GLU A 256 -32.84 -6.25 18.21
CA GLU A 256 -32.28 -5.81 19.49
C GLU A 256 -31.25 -4.68 19.33
N LEU A 257 -31.10 -4.15 18.10
CA LEU A 257 -30.13 -3.10 17.81
C LEU A 257 -30.52 -1.76 18.43
N THR A 258 -29.56 -1.14 19.09
CA THR A 258 -29.66 0.21 19.64
C THR A 258 -29.31 1.25 18.59
N ALA A 259 -29.63 2.53 18.85
CA ALA A 259 -29.23 3.65 17.98
C ALA A 259 -27.70 3.71 17.75
N ARG A 260 -26.91 3.34 18.77
CA ARG A 260 -25.44 3.27 18.70
C ARG A 260 -24.96 2.28 17.64
N GLU A 261 -25.58 1.11 17.61
CA GLU A 261 -25.19 -0.01 16.76
C GLU A 261 -25.78 0.15 15.35
N ALA A 262 -27.03 0.60 15.27
CA ALA A 262 -27.70 0.93 14.01
C ALA A 262 -26.93 1.99 13.22
N ALA A 263 -26.42 3.04 13.89
CA ALA A 263 -25.61 4.06 13.25
C ALA A 263 -24.25 3.53 12.74
N LEU A 264 -23.68 2.51 13.40
CA LEU A 264 -22.47 1.86 12.92
C LEU A 264 -22.77 1.06 11.66
N LEU A 265 -23.77 0.17 11.69
CA LEU A 265 -24.15 -0.66 10.54
C LEU A 265 -24.55 0.18 9.33
N ALA A 266 -25.31 1.25 9.51
CA ALA A 266 -25.69 2.14 8.41
C ALA A 266 -24.50 2.88 7.78
N GLY A 267 -23.35 2.92 8.45
CA GLY A 267 -22.13 3.49 7.93
C GLY A 267 -21.36 2.58 6.97
N LEU A 268 -21.53 1.25 7.09
CA LEU A 268 -20.71 0.23 6.43
C LEU A 268 -20.96 0.07 4.93
N PRO A 269 -22.22 -0.01 4.41
CA PRO A 269 -22.51 -0.36 3.01
C PRO A 269 -21.76 0.44 1.95
N ARG A 270 -21.47 1.72 2.23
CA ARG A 270 -20.73 2.59 1.31
C ARG A 270 -19.33 2.07 0.96
N ALA A 271 -18.62 1.51 1.94
CA ALA A 271 -17.29 0.95 1.78
C ALA A 271 -17.00 -0.04 2.92
N PRO A 272 -17.56 -1.26 2.87
CA PRO A 272 -17.55 -2.19 4.00
C PRO A 272 -16.16 -2.49 4.53
N SER A 273 -15.19 -2.78 3.65
CA SER A 273 -13.81 -3.09 4.04
C SER A 273 -13.06 -1.86 4.60
N ASN A 274 -13.27 -0.66 4.03
CA ASN A 274 -12.61 0.58 4.49
C ASN A 274 -13.19 1.12 5.81
N TYR A 275 -14.44 0.79 6.12
CA TYR A 275 -15.11 1.18 7.36
C TYR A 275 -15.28 -0.01 8.31
N SER A 276 -14.61 -1.13 8.04
CA SER A 276 -14.55 -2.29 8.92
C SER A 276 -14.15 -1.84 10.33
N PRO A 277 -15.00 -2.08 11.35
CA PRO A 277 -14.71 -1.67 12.71
C PRO A 277 -13.63 -2.54 13.37
N PHE A 278 -13.35 -3.71 12.81
CA PHE A 278 -12.29 -4.61 13.26
C PHE A 278 -10.90 -4.16 12.77
N ASP A 279 -10.78 -3.79 11.50
CA ASP A 279 -9.51 -3.39 10.88
C ASP A 279 -9.23 -1.89 11.02
N HIS A 280 -10.29 -1.08 10.88
CA HIS A 280 -10.21 0.37 10.75
C HIS A 280 -11.10 1.07 11.80
N ALA A 281 -10.96 0.67 13.07
CA ALA A 281 -11.80 1.17 14.18
C ALA A 281 -11.94 2.71 14.22
N ASN A 282 -10.86 3.45 13.95
CA ASN A 282 -10.91 4.92 13.90
C ASN A 282 -11.70 5.47 12.70
N ALA A 283 -11.60 4.83 11.54
CA ALA A 283 -12.40 5.21 10.37
C ALA A 283 -13.88 4.86 10.59
N ALA A 284 -14.16 3.69 11.17
CA ALA A 284 -15.51 3.27 11.56
C ALA A 284 -16.16 4.24 12.56
N LYS A 285 -15.42 4.67 13.59
CA LYS A 285 -15.89 5.68 14.57
C LYS A 285 -16.30 7.00 13.89
N ARG A 286 -15.42 7.55 13.03
CA ARG A 286 -15.74 8.78 12.27
C ARG A 286 -16.91 8.59 11.32
N ARG A 287 -17.03 7.41 10.72
CA ARG A 287 -18.14 7.08 9.82
C ARG A 287 -19.47 7.00 10.58
N ARG A 288 -19.49 6.36 11.76
CA ARG A 288 -20.66 6.33 12.66
C ARG A 288 -21.07 7.75 13.08
N GLU A 289 -20.12 8.61 13.44
CA GLU A 289 -20.41 10.00 13.81
C GLU A 289 -21.08 10.78 12.65
N LEU A 290 -20.61 10.57 11.42
CA LEU A 290 -21.26 11.13 10.24
C LEU A 290 -22.71 10.62 10.06
N VAL A 291 -22.96 9.33 10.31
CA VAL A 291 -24.32 8.75 10.27
C VAL A 291 -25.21 9.38 11.33
N LEU A 292 -24.73 9.49 12.57
CA LEU A 292 -25.48 10.12 13.66
C LEU A 292 -25.87 11.57 13.32
N ARG A 293 -24.95 12.35 12.74
CA ARG A 293 -25.26 13.71 12.29
C ARG A 293 -26.35 13.73 11.22
N ARG A 294 -26.30 12.81 10.26
CA ARG A 294 -27.33 12.69 9.21
C ARG A 294 -28.69 12.27 9.79
N MET A 295 -28.71 11.42 10.81
CA MET A 295 -29.96 11.08 11.51
C MET A 295 -30.57 12.28 12.22
N VAL A 296 -29.76 13.17 12.79
CA VAL A 296 -30.23 14.44 13.37
C VAL A 296 -30.81 15.35 12.28
N GLU A 297 -30.10 15.53 11.16
CA GLU A 297 -30.57 16.33 10.02
C GLU A 297 -31.86 15.77 9.38
N TYR A 298 -32.08 14.45 9.48
CA TYR A 298 -33.28 13.76 9.03
C TYR A 298 -34.44 13.83 10.05
N GLY A 299 -34.16 14.21 11.30
CA GLY A 299 -35.16 14.28 12.38
C GLY A 299 -35.41 12.96 13.11
N ALA A 300 -34.62 11.92 12.84
CA ALA A 300 -34.75 10.60 13.49
C ALA A 300 -34.00 10.48 14.83
N LEU A 301 -33.15 11.46 15.17
CA LEU A 301 -32.37 11.46 16.40
C LEU A 301 -32.21 12.89 16.94
N ARG A 302 -32.28 13.08 18.26
CA ARG A 302 -32.00 14.39 18.87
C ARG A 302 -30.49 14.65 18.91
N GLU A 303 -30.11 15.91 18.80
CA GLU A 303 -28.69 16.30 18.78
C GLU A 303 -27.92 15.88 20.05
N GLU A 304 -28.56 15.95 21.21
CA GLU A 304 -28.00 15.52 22.48
C GLU A 304 -27.70 14.01 22.51
N ASP A 305 -28.64 13.21 21.97
CA ASP A 305 -28.50 11.75 21.87
C ASP A 305 -27.36 11.39 20.92
N ALA A 306 -27.24 12.09 19.78
CA ALA A 306 -26.14 11.90 18.82
C ALA A 306 -24.76 12.20 19.46
N LYS A 307 -24.63 13.32 20.19
CA LYS A 307 -23.38 13.69 20.88
C LYS A 307 -23.00 12.67 21.96
N ARG A 308 -23.99 12.15 22.71
CA ARG A 308 -23.76 11.12 23.73
C ARG A 308 -23.27 9.81 23.10
N ILE A 309 -23.94 9.34 22.05
CA ILE A 309 -23.59 8.10 21.36
C ILE A 309 -22.20 8.20 20.70
N ALA A 310 -21.86 9.34 20.10
CA ALA A 310 -20.58 9.53 19.43
C ALA A 310 -19.36 9.27 20.35
N ARG A 311 -19.50 9.53 21.66
CA ARG A 311 -18.45 9.34 22.67
C ARG A 311 -18.32 7.88 23.17
N THR A 312 -19.28 7.02 22.86
CA THR A 312 -19.25 5.61 23.28
C THR A 312 -18.28 4.78 22.44
N ASP A 313 -17.86 3.61 22.93
CA ASP A 313 -17.15 2.63 22.11
C ASP A 313 -18.04 2.08 20.97
N LEU A 314 -17.45 1.26 20.10
CA LEU A 314 -18.16 0.65 18.97
C LEU A 314 -19.08 -0.51 19.38
N GLY A 315 -18.95 -1.04 20.60
CA GLY A 315 -19.80 -2.12 21.13
C GLY A 315 -19.65 -3.48 20.46
N LEU A 316 -18.53 -3.74 19.79
CA LEU A 316 -18.32 -4.97 19.03
C LEU A 316 -18.18 -6.18 19.96
N ILE A 317 -18.75 -7.31 19.55
CA ILE A 317 -18.42 -8.60 20.17
C ILE A 317 -17.10 -9.15 19.63
N ALA A 318 -16.50 -10.06 20.39
CA ALA A 318 -15.49 -10.94 19.85
C ALA A 318 -16.17 -11.90 18.86
N PRO A 319 -15.78 -11.90 17.58
CA PRO A 319 -16.42 -12.72 16.56
C PRO A 319 -16.30 -14.23 16.88
N GLU A 320 -17.40 -14.96 16.73
CA GLU A 320 -17.49 -16.40 17.00
C GLU A 320 -16.76 -17.17 15.88
N ARG A 321 -15.57 -17.71 16.17
CA ARG A 321 -14.64 -18.15 15.12
C ARG A 321 -14.09 -19.54 15.35
N ARG A 322 -14.09 -20.34 14.28
CA ARG A 322 -13.35 -21.60 14.22
C ARG A 322 -11.87 -21.29 13.99
N ARG A 323 -11.00 -21.86 14.82
CA ARG A 323 -9.56 -21.75 14.63
C ARG A 323 -9.17 -22.49 13.35
N THR A 324 -8.68 -21.73 12.37
CA THR A 324 -8.07 -22.24 11.14
C THR A 324 -6.60 -21.83 11.09
N THR A 325 -5.73 -22.70 10.58
CA THR A 325 -4.32 -22.39 10.34
C THR A 325 -4.19 -21.30 9.28
N GLY A 326 -3.31 -20.32 9.49
CA GLY A 326 -3.07 -19.28 8.50
C GLY A 326 -4.14 -18.19 8.42
N GLN A 327 -4.93 -17.96 9.47
CA GLN A 327 -6.00 -16.94 9.45
C GLN A 327 -5.54 -15.54 9.01
N TYR A 328 -4.37 -15.06 9.47
CA TYR A 328 -3.82 -13.77 9.01
C TYR A 328 -3.51 -13.76 7.50
N PHE A 329 -3.04 -14.88 6.95
CA PHE A 329 -2.78 -15.03 5.52
C PHE A 329 -4.09 -15.06 4.73
N LEU A 330 -5.06 -15.87 5.19
CA LEU A 330 -6.36 -16.02 4.54
C LEU A 330 -7.14 -14.69 4.53
N ASP A 331 -7.14 -13.98 5.64
CA ASP A 331 -7.71 -12.63 5.74
C ASP A 331 -7.01 -11.66 4.79
N TYR A 332 -5.67 -11.67 4.72
CA TYR A 332 -4.93 -10.83 3.79
C TYR A 332 -5.25 -11.15 2.32
N VAL A 333 -5.37 -12.44 1.94
CA VAL A 333 -5.81 -12.87 0.61
C VAL A 333 -7.22 -12.38 0.34
N GLN A 334 -8.15 -12.60 1.26
CA GLN A 334 -9.54 -12.17 1.14
C GLN A 334 -9.64 -10.66 0.93
N GLN A 335 -8.99 -9.85 1.76
CA GLN A 335 -9.00 -8.38 1.64
C GLN A 335 -8.42 -7.92 0.29
N THR A 336 -7.34 -8.57 -0.17
CA THR A 336 -6.71 -8.27 -1.47
C THR A 336 -7.67 -8.58 -2.63
N LEU A 337 -8.35 -9.72 -2.58
CA LEU A 337 -9.33 -10.12 -3.59
C LEU A 337 -10.59 -9.26 -3.54
N GLU A 338 -11.10 -8.91 -2.36
CA GLU A 338 -12.25 -7.99 -2.22
C GLU A 338 -11.95 -6.62 -2.82
N ALA A 339 -10.75 -6.09 -2.58
CA ALA A 339 -10.33 -4.81 -3.12
C ALA A 339 -10.24 -4.83 -4.66
N LYS A 340 -9.86 -5.98 -5.23
CA LYS A 340 -9.65 -6.16 -6.68
C LYS A 340 -10.94 -6.53 -7.43
N TYR A 341 -11.60 -7.59 -6.98
CA TYR A 341 -12.75 -8.24 -7.64
C TYR A 341 -14.11 -7.80 -7.08
N GLY A 342 -14.13 -7.20 -5.89
CA GLY A 342 -15.35 -6.88 -5.16
C GLY A 342 -15.89 -8.07 -4.36
N ALA A 343 -16.52 -7.78 -3.24
CA ALA A 343 -17.04 -8.80 -2.32
C ALA A 343 -18.06 -9.76 -2.97
N ASP A 344 -18.87 -9.30 -3.93
CA ASP A 344 -19.85 -10.17 -4.56
C ASP A 344 -19.18 -11.31 -5.33
N LEU A 345 -18.15 -11.05 -6.13
CA LEU A 345 -17.43 -12.11 -6.85
C LEU A 345 -16.67 -13.02 -5.88
N VAL A 346 -16.06 -12.46 -4.84
CA VAL A 346 -15.27 -13.22 -3.86
C VAL A 346 -16.15 -14.17 -3.01
N PHE A 347 -17.33 -13.74 -2.56
CA PHE A 347 -18.18 -14.56 -1.68
C PHE A 347 -19.29 -15.32 -2.39
N LYS A 348 -19.65 -14.93 -3.62
CA LYS A 348 -20.79 -15.51 -4.37
C LYS A 348 -20.42 -16.09 -5.73
N GLY A 349 -19.20 -15.85 -6.19
CA GLY A 349 -18.76 -16.23 -7.53
C GLY A 349 -18.30 -17.67 -7.69
N GLY A 350 -18.18 -18.44 -6.60
CA GLY A 350 -17.66 -19.80 -6.64
C GLY A 350 -16.23 -19.89 -7.17
N LEU A 351 -15.36 -18.92 -6.83
CA LEU A 351 -13.98 -18.91 -7.30
C LEU A 351 -13.18 -20.07 -6.70
N ASN A 352 -12.22 -20.62 -7.45
CA ASN A 352 -11.17 -21.47 -6.90
C ASN A 352 -9.88 -20.64 -6.83
N ILE A 353 -9.39 -20.40 -5.61
CA ILE A 353 -8.27 -19.50 -5.31
C ILE A 353 -7.09 -20.36 -4.86
N TYR A 354 -6.06 -20.47 -5.69
CA TYR A 354 -4.88 -21.28 -5.40
C TYR A 354 -3.78 -20.38 -4.83
N THR A 355 -3.40 -20.62 -3.57
CA THR A 355 -2.50 -19.73 -2.83
C THR A 355 -1.05 -20.23 -2.82
N THR A 356 -0.17 -19.42 -2.23
CA THR A 356 1.25 -19.75 -2.04
C THR A 356 1.56 -20.34 -0.66
N LEU A 357 0.57 -20.39 0.23
CA LEU A 357 0.75 -20.76 1.63
C LEU A 357 1.17 -22.22 1.75
N SER A 358 2.24 -22.45 2.51
CA SER A 358 2.62 -23.80 2.91
C SER A 358 2.06 -24.11 4.30
N PRO A 359 1.14 -25.07 4.46
CA PRO A 359 0.55 -25.37 5.76
C PRO A 359 1.57 -25.78 6.82
N SER A 360 2.61 -26.54 6.42
CA SER A 360 3.68 -26.99 7.32
C SER A 360 4.53 -25.82 7.82
N MET A 361 4.89 -24.89 6.92
CA MET A 361 5.60 -23.67 7.29
C MET A 361 4.74 -22.73 8.14
N GLN A 362 3.47 -22.58 7.80
CA GLN A 362 2.54 -21.73 8.54
C GLN A 362 2.35 -22.23 9.97
N LEU A 363 2.11 -23.52 10.17
CA LEU A 363 1.94 -24.11 11.49
C LEU A 363 3.19 -23.96 12.36
N ALA A 364 4.37 -24.17 11.77
CA ALA A 364 5.64 -23.97 12.46
C ALA A 364 5.87 -22.51 12.85
N ALA A 365 5.53 -21.56 11.97
CA ALA A 365 5.67 -20.12 12.24
C ALA A 365 4.75 -19.68 13.38
N GLU A 366 3.49 -20.10 13.35
CA GLU A 366 2.53 -19.80 14.42
C GLU A 366 2.98 -20.38 15.77
N GLN A 367 3.50 -21.60 15.78
CA GLN A 367 4.01 -22.23 16.99
C GLN A 367 5.23 -21.49 17.55
N ALA A 368 6.22 -21.20 16.70
CA ALA A 368 7.42 -20.48 17.11
C ALA A 368 7.11 -19.07 17.64
N MET A 369 6.14 -18.37 17.03
CA MET A 369 5.68 -17.06 17.51
C MET A 369 5.03 -17.18 18.89
N ARG A 370 4.12 -18.14 19.09
CA ARG A 370 3.48 -18.37 20.40
C ARG A 370 4.49 -18.70 21.48
N ASP A 371 5.43 -19.59 21.20
CA ASP A 371 6.43 -20.04 22.18
C ASP A 371 7.40 -18.90 22.54
N GLY A 372 7.83 -18.11 21.55
CA GLY A 372 8.70 -16.96 21.79
C GLY A 372 8.05 -15.84 22.60
N LEU A 373 6.78 -15.51 22.30
CA LEU A 373 6.05 -14.51 23.06
C LEU A 373 5.77 -14.96 24.50
N LYS A 374 5.42 -16.24 24.72
CA LYS A 374 5.30 -16.80 26.08
C LYS A 374 6.62 -16.74 26.85
N ALA A 375 7.73 -17.06 26.19
CA ALA A 375 9.05 -16.99 26.81
C ALA A 375 9.45 -15.54 27.18
N LEU A 376 9.01 -14.56 26.38
CA LEU A 376 9.20 -13.14 26.68
C LEU A 376 8.32 -12.68 27.86
N GLU A 377 7.04 -13.06 27.86
CA GLU A 377 6.11 -12.74 28.96
C GLU A 377 6.63 -13.24 30.31
N GLY A 378 7.16 -14.47 30.36
CA GLY A 378 7.74 -15.04 31.59
C GLY A 378 9.00 -14.32 32.11
N ARG A 379 9.64 -13.48 31.29
CA ARG A 379 10.86 -12.71 31.65
C ARG A 379 10.62 -11.21 31.77
N SER A 380 9.48 -10.71 31.29
CA SER A 380 9.18 -9.28 31.27
C SER A 380 8.75 -8.80 32.66
N ALA A 381 9.64 -8.08 33.34
CA ALA A 381 9.45 -7.65 34.73
C ALA A 381 8.30 -6.64 34.97
N LYS A 382 7.63 -6.14 33.91
CA LYS A 382 6.60 -5.08 33.99
C LYS A 382 5.50 -5.21 32.93
N ALA A 383 4.87 -6.38 32.83
CA ALA A 383 3.60 -6.50 32.10
C ALA A 383 2.54 -5.62 32.78
N ARG A 384 1.98 -4.66 32.04
CA ARG A 384 0.81 -3.89 32.54
C ARG A 384 -0.44 -4.74 32.29
N PRO A 385 -1.44 -4.72 33.18
CA PRO A 385 -2.67 -5.46 32.95
C PRO A 385 -3.30 -5.09 31.61
N GLY A 386 -3.50 -6.09 30.73
CA GLY A 386 -4.08 -5.90 29.39
C GLY A 386 -3.09 -5.52 28.28
N GLU A 387 -1.80 -5.35 28.58
CA GLU A 387 -0.76 -5.08 27.58
C GLU A 387 0.21 -6.26 27.47
N ASN A 388 0.09 -7.04 26.41
CA ASN A 388 0.99 -8.15 26.11
C ASN A 388 1.86 -7.80 24.89
N PRO A 389 3.11 -8.28 24.83
CA PRO A 389 3.90 -8.17 23.61
C PRO A 389 3.22 -8.92 22.47
N GLU A 390 3.45 -8.43 21.26
CA GLU A 390 2.98 -9.00 20.01
C GLU A 390 4.17 -9.26 19.08
N GLY A 391 3.94 -10.00 18.01
CA GLY A 391 4.97 -10.27 17.02
C GLY A 391 4.41 -10.66 15.67
N ALA A 392 5.29 -10.76 14.68
CA ALA A 392 4.95 -11.17 13.33
C ALA A 392 6.07 -12.00 12.71
N ILE A 393 5.71 -12.91 11.80
CA ILE A 393 6.61 -13.70 10.97
C ILE A 393 6.16 -13.59 9.51
N ILE A 394 7.11 -13.38 8.61
CA ILE A 394 6.91 -13.51 7.16
C ILE A 394 8.01 -14.41 6.61
N THR A 395 7.63 -15.36 5.77
CA THR A 395 8.56 -16.20 5.00
C THR A 395 8.25 -16.06 3.52
N ILE A 396 9.26 -15.72 2.73
CA ILE A 396 9.17 -15.54 1.28
C ILE A 396 10.15 -16.49 0.60
N GLU A 397 9.70 -17.14 -0.46
CA GLU A 397 10.56 -17.82 -1.42
C GLU A 397 11.16 -16.77 -2.39
N PRO A 398 12.47 -16.48 -2.31
CA PRO A 398 13.07 -15.35 -3.02
C PRO A 398 12.98 -15.45 -4.55
N GLN A 399 12.97 -16.66 -5.10
CA GLN A 399 12.97 -16.92 -6.55
C GLN A 399 11.63 -16.60 -7.22
N THR A 400 10.53 -16.70 -6.47
CA THR A 400 9.17 -16.53 -7.00
C THR A 400 8.45 -15.33 -6.40
N GLY A 401 8.87 -14.87 -5.22
CA GLY A 401 8.14 -13.89 -4.41
C GLY A 401 7.00 -14.52 -3.62
N TYR A 402 6.83 -15.85 -3.65
CA TYR A 402 5.75 -16.53 -2.95
C TYR A 402 5.87 -16.40 -1.43
N VAL A 403 4.82 -15.87 -0.81
CA VAL A 403 4.71 -15.81 0.64
C VAL A 403 4.28 -17.18 1.15
N LYS A 404 5.22 -17.91 1.75
CA LYS A 404 5.03 -19.30 2.21
C LYS A 404 4.41 -19.38 3.60
N ALA A 405 4.61 -18.35 4.44
CA ALA A 405 4.00 -18.23 5.76
C ALA A 405 3.82 -16.76 6.15
N MET A 406 2.71 -16.46 6.84
CA MET A 406 2.37 -15.14 7.37
C MET A 406 1.69 -15.26 8.74
N VAL A 407 2.34 -14.70 9.76
CA VAL A 407 1.81 -14.60 11.13
C VAL A 407 1.76 -13.13 11.50
N GLY A 408 0.59 -12.62 11.86
CA GLY A 408 0.35 -11.20 12.18
C GLY A 408 0.24 -10.87 13.67
N GLY A 409 0.36 -11.85 14.56
CA GLY A 409 0.21 -11.67 16.01
C GLY A 409 0.25 -12.98 16.79
N TYR A 410 0.13 -12.90 18.10
CA TYR A 410 0.10 -14.05 19.02
C TYR A 410 -1.06 -15.01 18.73
N ASP A 411 -2.26 -14.45 18.56
CA ASP A 411 -3.48 -15.19 18.25
C ASP A 411 -4.42 -14.28 17.44
N PHE A 412 -4.85 -14.76 16.28
CA PHE A 412 -5.79 -14.04 15.41
C PHE A 412 -7.12 -13.75 16.12
N LEU A 413 -7.59 -14.66 16.97
CA LEU A 413 -8.84 -14.47 17.71
C LEU A 413 -8.73 -13.40 18.80
N ARG A 414 -7.52 -13.08 19.24
CA ARG A 414 -7.25 -12.00 20.19
C ARG A 414 -7.14 -10.66 19.47
N SER A 415 -6.55 -10.63 18.27
CA SER A 415 -6.32 -9.42 17.49
C SER A 415 -6.21 -9.77 16.01
N GLU A 416 -7.07 -9.17 15.18
CA GLU A 416 -7.02 -9.35 13.72
C GLU A 416 -5.96 -8.49 13.04
N PHE A 417 -5.45 -7.49 13.77
CA PHE A 417 -4.49 -6.53 13.26
C PHE A 417 -3.25 -7.27 12.75
N ASN A 418 -3.09 -7.33 11.43
CA ASN A 418 -2.06 -8.14 10.80
C ASN A 418 -0.74 -7.38 10.79
N ARG A 419 0.06 -7.54 11.85
CA ARG A 419 1.31 -6.80 12.05
C ARG A 419 2.38 -7.10 11.01
N ALA A 420 2.24 -8.19 10.27
CA ALA A 420 3.16 -8.53 9.20
C ALA A 420 3.10 -7.54 8.01
N VAL A 421 1.93 -6.93 7.79
CA VAL A 421 1.66 -6.06 6.63
C VAL A 421 1.11 -4.68 7.00
N GLN A 422 0.34 -4.58 8.09
CA GLN A 422 -0.30 -3.33 8.52
C GLN A 422 0.55 -2.54 9.52
N ALA A 423 1.30 -3.22 10.40
CA ALA A 423 2.13 -2.53 11.39
C ALA A 423 3.41 -2.00 10.74
N LYS A 424 3.48 -0.67 10.59
CA LYS A 424 4.71 0.01 10.20
C LYS A 424 5.50 0.37 11.46
N ARG A 425 6.74 -0.08 11.52
CA ARG A 425 7.61 0.03 12.70
C ARG A 425 9.04 0.35 12.28
N GLN A 426 9.76 1.05 13.14
CA GLN A 426 11.17 1.33 12.93
C GLN A 426 11.97 0.02 12.89
N PRO A 427 12.60 -0.33 11.74
CA PRO A 427 13.41 -1.54 11.61
C PRO A 427 14.73 -1.47 12.39
N GLY A 428 15.13 -0.27 12.83
CA GLY A 428 16.41 -0.06 13.50
C GLY A 428 17.57 -0.48 12.59
N SER A 429 18.56 -1.14 13.19
CA SER A 429 19.73 -1.66 12.47
C SER A 429 19.44 -2.70 11.37
N ALA A 430 18.22 -3.25 11.27
CA ALA A 430 17.85 -4.13 10.16
C ALA A 430 17.75 -3.38 8.81
N PHE A 431 17.74 -2.04 8.82
CA PHE A 431 17.78 -1.24 7.59
C PHE A 431 19.21 -1.06 7.02
N LYS A 432 20.26 -1.33 7.81
CA LYS A 432 21.66 -1.10 7.42
C LYS A 432 22.05 -1.69 6.06
N PRO A 433 21.65 -2.92 5.67
CA PRO A 433 22.06 -3.48 4.38
C PRO A 433 21.75 -2.58 3.19
N VAL A 434 20.67 -1.79 3.23
CA VAL A 434 20.32 -0.81 2.20
C VAL A 434 21.42 0.25 2.02
N ILE A 435 21.98 0.76 3.13
CA ILE A 435 23.09 1.72 3.13
C ILE A 435 24.35 1.07 2.58
N TYR A 436 24.61 -0.19 2.93
CA TYR A 436 25.83 -0.89 2.53
C TYR A 436 25.79 -1.27 1.05
N ILE A 437 24.63 -1.63 0.49
CA ILE A 437 24.45 -1.78 -0.96
C ILE A 437 24.78 -0.46 -1.66
N ALA A 438 24.21 0.67 -1.19
CA ALA A 438 24.50 1.99 -1.75
C ALA A 438 25.99 2.38 -1.62
N ALA A 439 26.67 1.91 -0.57
CA ALA A 439 28.10 2.12 -0.39
C ALA A 439 28.95 1.33 -1.39
N LEU A 440 28.65 0.05 -1.61
CA LEU A 440 29.37 -0.75 -2.61
C LEU A 440 29.19 -0.17 -4.01
N GLU A 441 27.97 0.27 -4.36
CA GLU A 441 27.70 0.96 -5.64
C GLU A 441 28.41 2.32 -5.74
N ALA A 442 28.78 2.94 -4.61
CA ALA A 442 29.56 4.16 -4.56
C ALA A 442 31.09 3.91 -4.55
N GLY A 443 31.54 2.66 -4.72
CA GLY A 443 32.96 2.30 -4.80
C GLY A 443 33.62 1.97 -3.46
N PHE A 444 32.85 1.89 -2.38
CA PHE A 444 33.36 1.38 -1.10
C PHE A 444 33.46 -0.15 -1.15
N THR A 445 34.31 -0.71 -0.30
CA THR A 445 34.54 -2.17 -0.22
C THR A 445 34.39 -2.65 1.22
N PRO A 446 34.21 -3.96 1.47
CA PRO A 446 34.15 -4.48 2.84
C PRO A 446 35.37 -4.14 3.70
N ALA A 447 36.55 -4.00 3.07
CA ALA A 447 37.79 -3.60 3.72
C ALA A 447 37.92 -2.09 3.96
N THR A 448 37.03 -1.25 3.41
CA THR A 448 37.10 0.20 3.59
C THR A 448 36.93 0.54 5.06
N ARG A 449 37.82 1.40 5.59
CA ARG A 449 37.81 1.81 7.00
C ARG A 449 37.12 3.15 7.19
N ILE A 450 36.30 3.22 8.22
CA ILE A 450 35.68 4.46 8.71
C ILE A 450 36.01 4.58 10.19
N GLU A 451 36.38 5.79 10.59
CA GLU A 451 36.71 6.09 11.98
C GLU A 451 35.46 6.02 12.86
N ASP A 452 35.42 5.05 13.78
CA ASP A 452 34.41 4.96 14.84
C ASP A 452 34.82 5.85 16.02
N SER A 453 34.46 7.13 15.93
CA SER A 453 34.76 8.17 16.90
C SER A 453 33.59 9.14 17.05
N PRO A 454 33.44 9.85 18.20
CA PRO A 454 32.35 10.77 18.42
C PRO A 454 32.14 11.75 17.25
N VAL A 455 30.89 11.96 16.87
CA VAL A 455 30.51 12.89 15.80
C VAL A 455 29.23 13.62 16.19
N SER A 456 29.08 14.85 15.71
CA SER A 456 27.91 15.69 15.98
C SER A 456 27.43 16.37 14.71
N TYR A 457 26.13 16.31 14.45
CA TYR A 457 25.52 16.90 13.26
C TYR A 457 24.59 18.07 13.63
N PRO A 458 24.63 19.18 12.87
CA PRO A 458 23.75 20.33 13.05
C PRO A 458 22.37 20.08 12.44
N THR A 459 21.70 19.01 12.85
CA THR A 459 20.38 18.63 12.32
C THR A 459 19.57 17.88 13.36
N GLY A 460 18.80 18.63 14.14
CA GLY A 460 17.61 18.17 14.82
C GLY A 460 16.46 19.07 14.40
N SER A 461 15.22 18.56 14.41
CA SER A 461 14.01 19.27 13.96
C SER A 461 13.75 20.62 14.66
N ASN A 462 14.51 20.93 15.72
CA ASN A 462 14.45 22.14 16.54
C ASN A 462 15.80 22.91 16.60
N GLY A 463 16.74 22.67 15.67
CA GLY A 463 18.09 23.25 15.71
C GLY A 463 19.03 22.63 16.75
N GLN A 464 18.61 21.56 17.43
CA GLN A 464 19.44 20.83 18.39
C GLN A 464 20.48 19.96 17.68
N THR A 465 21.68 19.88 18.26
CA THR A 465 22.76 19.01 17.79
C THR A 465 22.40 17.55 18.00
N TRP A 466 22.46 16.75 16.93
CA TRP A 466 22.29 15.30 17.01
C TRP A 466 23.65 14.61 17.14
N LYS A 467 23.79 13.75 18.16
CA LYS A 467 24.99 12.96 18.43
C LYS A 467 24.63 11.48 18.39
N PRO A 468 24.89 10.75 17.30
CA PRO A 468 24.65 9.31 17.27
C PRO A 468 25.62 8.59 18.21
N GLU A 469 25.15 7.53 18.85
CA GLU A 469 25.93 6.68 19.74
C GLU A 469 25.86 5.22 19.30
N ASN A 470 26.94 4.47 19.56
CA ASN A 470 26.93 3.02 19.47
C ASN A 470 26.12 2.43 20.61
N TYR A 471 25.49 1.27 20.36
CA TYR A 471 24.64 0.60 21.33
C TYR A 471 25.37 0.28 22.64
N ASP A 472 26.63 -0.17 22.54
CA ASP A 472 27.52 -0.48 23.66
C ASP A 472 28.23 0.75 24.24
N ARG A 473 28.07 1.92 23.61
CA ARG A 473 28.77 3.18 23.94
C ARG A 473 30.30 3.09 23.85
N ILE A 474 30.82 2.13 23.09
CA ILE A 474 32.26 1.96 22.87
C ILE A 474 32.61 2.46 21.48
N PHE A 475 33.73 3.17 21.38
CA PHE A 475 34.33 3.61 20.12
C PHE A 475 35.51 2.69 19.80
N ARG A 476 35.49 2.11 18.60
CA ARG A 476 36.46 1.11 18.14
C ARG A 476 37.64 1.71 17.36
N GLY A 477 37.60 3.00 17.04
CA GLY A 477 38.58 3.62 16.14
C GLY A 477 38.41 3.14 14.69
N PRO A 478 39.50 2.97 13.91
CA PRO A 478 39.42 2.60 12.49
C PRO A 478 38.74 1.24 12.25
N THR A 479 37.47 1.24 11.83
CA THR A 479 36.63 0.04 11.71
C THR A 479 36.35 -0.26 10.23
N THR A 480 36.53 -1.52 9.79
CA THR A 480 36.18 -1.93 8.42
C THR A 480 34.66 -1.96 8.23
N LEU A 481 34.17 -1.81 6.99
CA LEU A 481 32.73 -1.97 6.71
C LEU A 481 32.25 -3.39 7.03
N GLN A 482 33.09 -4.42 6.83
CA GLN A 482 32.83 -5.78 7.27
C GLN A 482 32.54 -5.83 8.77
N GLN A 483 33.47 -5.37 9.61
CA GLN A 483 33.31 -5.36 11.06
C GLN A 483 32.09 -4.52 11.49
N ALA A 484 31.89 -3.37 10.84
CA ALA A 484 30.82 -2.43 11.19
C ALA A 484 29.41 -3.02 10.99
N ILE A 485 29.19 -3.85 9.96
CA ILE A 485 27.88 -4.49 9.77
C ILE A 485 27.70 -5.73 10.65
N GLU A 486 28.77 -6.48 10.90
CA GLU A 486 28.80 -7.66 11.79
C GLU A 486 28.42 -7.28 13.22
N GLU A 487 29.11 -6.27 13.77
CA GLU A 487 28.89 -5.75 15.12
C GLU A 487 27.77 -4.69 15.17
N SER A 488 27.23 -4.32 14.00
CA SER A 488 26.16 -3.33 13.87
C SER A 488 26.51 -1.96 14.46
N VAL A 489 27.72 -1.46 14.18
CA VAL A 489 28.23 -0.17 14.66
C VAL A 489 27.42 0.98 14.07
N ASN A 490 26.88 1.86 14.92
CA ASN A 490 25.95 2.92 14.51
C ASN A 490 26.69 4.10 13.91
N VAL A 491 27.71 4.59 14.59
CA VAL A 491 28.44 5.80 14.21
C VAL A 491 29.12 5.64 12.86
N VAL A 492 29.76 4.49 12.61
CA VAL A 492 30.32 4.14 11.30
C VAL A 492 29.26 4.17 10.20
N THR A 493 28.08 3.62 10.45
CA THR A 493 27.01 3.58 9.44
C THR A 493 26.46 4.98 9.14
N VAL A 494 26.35 5.86 10.15
CA VAL A 494 25.94 7.26 9.94
C VAL A 494 26.97 8.02 9.12
N LYS A 495 28.27 7.90 9.46
CA LYS A 495 29.37 8.49 8.68
C LYS A 495 29.42 7.94 7.26
N LEU A 496 29.13 6.64 7.07
CA LEU A 496 29.02 6.04 5.75
C LEU A 496 27.88 6.68 4.94
N GLN A 497 26.69 6.82 5.54
CA GLN A 497 25.54 7.45 4.89
C GLN A 497 25.81 8.92 4.52
N GLU A 498 26.51 9.66 5.39
CA GLU A 498 26.95 11.02 5.09
C GLU A 498 27.84 11.07 3.84
N ARG A 499 28.84 10.18 3.75
CA ARG A 499 29.77 10.12 2.60
C ARG A 499 29.11 9.74 1.28
N ILE A 500 28.16 8.80 1.30
CA ILE A 500 27.47 8.35 0.07
C ILE A 500 26.33 9.29 -0.36
N GLY A 501 25.74 10.01 0.61
CA GLY A 501 24.55 10.82 0.44
C GLY A 501 23.23 10.04 0.58
N ILE A 502 22.27 10.61 1.31
CA ILE A 502 20.99 9.96 1.68
C ILE A 502 20.17 9.56 0.44
N ASN A 503 20.24 10.34 -0.63
CA ASN A 503 19.46 10.07 -1.85
C ASN A 503 19.83 8.73 -2.52
N LYS A 504 21.11 8.31 -2.46
CA LYS A 504 21.53 7.01 -3.00
C LYS A 504 20.90 5.87 -2.20
N THR A 505 20.90 5.98 -0.86
CA THR A 505 20.21 5.03 0.03
C THR A 505 18.73 4.93 -0.31
N VAL A 506 18.05 6.06 -0.52
CA VAL A 506 16.62 6.07 -0.87
C VAL A 506 16.38 5.40 -2.24
N GLN A 507 17.22 5.66 -3.24
CA GLN A 507 17.11 5.00 -4.56
C GLN A 507 17.25 3.48 -4.44
N VAL A 508 18.25 3.00 -3.69
CA VAL A 508 18.42 1.57 -3.39
C VAL A 508 17.19 1.01 -2.69
N ALA A 509 16.68 1.68 -1.64
CA ALA A 509 15.49 1.25 -0.92
C ALA A 509 14.28 1.06 -1.86
N ARG A 510 14.05 2.00 -2.80
CA ARG A 510 12.98 1.87 -3.79
C ARG A 510 13.23 0.70 -4.75
N ARG A 511 14.47 0.49 -5.20
CA ARG A 511 14.81 -0.67 -6.05
C ARG A 511 14.59 -2.00 -5.32
N LEU A 512 14.77 -2.06 -4.00
CA LEU A 512 14.51 -3.23 -3.17
C LEU A 512 13.02 -3.46 -2.82
N GLY A 513 12.10 -2.64 -3.34
CA GLY A 513 10.67 -2.82 -3.14
C GLY A 513 10.09 -2.12 -1.90
N ILE A 514 10.87 -1.28 -1.22
CA ILE A 514 10.38 -0.50 -0.07
C ILE A 514 9.50 0.65 -0.60
N THR A 515 8.21 0.63 -0.27
CA THR A 515 7.22 1.64 -0.70
C THR A 515 6.85 2.62 0.41
N SER A 516 7.07 2.23 1.67
CA SER A 516 6.83 3.09 2.83
C SER A 516 7.58 4.43 2.73
N PRO A 517 7.00 5.53 3.27
CA PRO A 517 7.67 6.83 3.31
C PRO A 517 9.01 6.74 4.05
N LEU A 518 10.03 7.42 3.53
CA LEU A 518 11.36 7.47 4.13
C LEU A 518 11.72 8.91 4.45
N ASP A 519 12.23 9.14 5.65
CA ASP A 519 12.71 10.43 6.08
C ASP A 519 14.09 10.68 5.49
N ILE A 520 14.23 11.78 4.75
CA ILE A 520 15.47 12.12 4.04
C ILE A 520 16.41 12.88 5.01
N ASN A 521 16.91 12.17 6.02
CA ASN A 521 17.87 12.71 6.99
C ASN A 521 18.90 11.63 7.41
N LEU A 522 19.96 12.04 8.11
CA LEU A 522 21.06 11.13 8.49
C LEU A 522 20.63 10.03 9.48
N SER A 523 19.53 10.23 10.23
CA SER A 523 19.03 9.21 11.17
C SER A 523 18.47 7.98 10.45
N LEU A 524 18.16 8.09 9.15
CA LEU A 524 17.75 6.94 8.32
C LEU A 524 18.77 5.80 8.35
N ALA A 525 20.06 6.09 8.53
CA ALA A 525 21.12 5.10 8.71
C ALA A 525 20.89 4.15 9.90
N LEU A 526 20.07 4.57 10.86
CA LEU A 526 19.70 3.82 12.05
C LEU A 526 18.27 3.26 11.95
N GLY A 527 17.61 3.35 10.79
CA GLY A 527 16.28 2.78 10.56
C GLY A 527 15.16 3.50 11.29
N THR A 528 15.17 4.84 11.30
CA THR A 528 14.16 5.68 11.98
C THR A 528 12.84 5.83 11.23
N SER A 529 12.79 5.45 9.95
CA SER A 529 11.55 5.44 9.17
C SER A 529 10.80 4.10 9.30
N ASP A 530 9.49 4.17 9.47
CA ASP A 530 8.65 3.01 9.72
C ASP A 530 8.40 2.17 8.45
N LEU A 531 8.68 0.87 8.52
CA LEU A 531 8.47 -0.10 7.43
C LEU A 531 7.56 -1.24 7.89
N SER A 532 6.88 -1.90 6.95
CA SER A 532 6.22 -3.19 7.24
C SER A 532 7.23 -4.34 7.23
N LEU A 533 6.92 -5.42 7.95
CA LEU A 533 7.75 -6.64 7.95
C LEU A 533 7.83 -7.28 6.56
N LEU A 534 6.72 -7.27 5.81
CA LEU A 534 6.68 -7.76 4.44
C LEU A 534 7.69 -7.02 3.53
N GLU A 535 7.69 -5.69 3.56
CA GLU A 535 8.61 -4.87 2.74
C GLU A 535 10.07 -5.17 3.07
N LEU A 536 10.42 -5.21 4.36
CA LEU A 536 11.80 -5.46 4.77
C LEU A 536 12.24 -6.89 4.44
N THR A 537 11.38 -7.88 4.64
CA THR A 537 11.71 -9.29 4.33
C THR A 537 11.88 -9.49 2.83
N SER A 538 11.03 -8.87 2.01
CA SER A 538 11.14 -8.87 0.53
C SER A 538 12.46 -8.25 0.06
N ALA A 539 12.90 -7.15 0.69
CA ALA A 539 14.19 -6.52 0.38
C ALA A 539 15.39 -7.46 0.66
N TYR A 540 15.33 -8.30 1.69
CA TYR A 540 16.35 -9.32 1.96
C TYR A 540 16.28 -10.48 0.98
N GLY A 541 15.08 -10.80 0.47
CA GLY A 541 14.89 -11.75 -0.62
C GLY A 541 15.71 -11.40 -1.86
N VAL A 542 15.92 -10.11 -2.15
CA VAL A 542 16.79 -9.67 -3.27
C VAL A 542 18.20 -10.23 -3.14
N LEU A 543 18.76 -10.25 -1.93
CA LEU A 543 20.11 -10.74 -1.66
C LEU A 543 20.17 -12.27 -1.82
N ALA A 544 19.15 -12.96 -1.30
CA ALA A 544 18.99 -14.41 -1.47
C ALA A 544 18.82 -14.82 -2.95
N ASN A 545 18.20 -13.96 -3.76
CA ASN A 545 17.93 -14.16 -5.18
C ASN A 545 18.94 -13.44 -6.09
N GLN A 546 20.21 -13.36 -5.66
CA GLN A 546 21.32 -12.86 -6.49
C GLN A 546 21.09 -11.47 -7.11
N GLY A 547 20.38 -10.59 -6.41
CA GLY A 547 20.13 -9.22 -6.85
C GLY A 547 18.79 -8.98 -7.56
N VAL A 548 18.00 -10.02 -7.81
CA VAL A 548 16.68 -9.92 -8.44
C VAL A 548 15.58 -9.77 -7.39
N TRP A 549 14.79 -8.69 -7.50
CA TRP A 549 13.62 -8.48 -6.65
C TRP A 549 12.38 -9.11 -7.28
N MET A 550 11.75 -9.99 -6.52
CA MET A 550 10.44 -10.57 -6.83
C MET A 550 9.36 -9.86 -6.00
N PRO A 551 8.28 -9.34 -6.61
CA PRO A 551 7.14 -8.83 -5.87
C PRO A 551 6.55 -9.93 -4.97
N PRO A 552 6.23 -9.64 -3.69
CA PRO A 552 5.56 -10.62 -2.85
C PRO A 552 4.16 -10.98 -3.38
N VAL A 553 3.90 -12.28 -3.52
CA VAL A 553 2.64 -12.83 -4.06
C VAL A 553 2.06 -13.84 -3.07
N THR A 554 0.75 -13.78 -2.86
CA THR A 554 -0.01 -14.71 -1.98
C THR A 554 -0.96 -15.64 -2.75
N VAL A 555 -1.25 -15.35 -4.02
CA VAL A 555 -2.14 -16.13 -4.88
C VAL A 555 -1.37 -16.53 -6.15
N ARG A 556 -1.32 -17.82 -6.47
CA ARG A 556 -0.72 -18.33 -7.71
C ARG A 556 -1.65 -18.14 -8.89
N TYR A 557 -2.90 -18.57 -8.78
CA TYR A 557 -3.90 -18.40 -9.83
C TYR A 557 -5.33 -18.53 -9.28
N ILE A 558 -6.30 -18.05 -10.07
CA ILE A 558 -7.72 -18.04 -9.73
C ILE A 558 -8.52 -18.55 -10.93
N THR A 559 -9.44 -19.48 -10.70
CA THR A 559 -10.45 -19.88 -11.70
C THR A 559 -11.85 -19.48 -11.25
N ASP A 560 -12.77 -19.35 -12.19
CA ASP A 560 -14.20 -19.30 -11.87
C ASP A 560 -14.76 -20.69 -11.50
N ALA A 561 -16.05 -20.74 -11.19
CA ALA A 561 -16.77 -21.96 -10.83
C ALA A 561 -16.80 -23.02 -11.96
N GLN A 562 -16.56 -22.61 -13.21
CA GLN A 562 -16.50 -23.49 -14.38
C GLN A 562 -15.06 -23.94 -14.70
N GLY A 563 -14.07 -23.50 -13.92
CA GLY A 563 -12.66 -23.83 -14.12
C GLY A 563 -11.96 -22.95 -15.17
N LYS A 564 -12.59 -21.87 -15.64
CA LYS A 564 -11.93 -20.92 -16.53
C LYS A 564 -10.97 -20.05 -15.73
N LEU A 565 -9.74 -19.95 -16.21
CA LEU A 565 -8.71 -19.10 -15.63
C LEU A 565 -9.13 -17.61 -15.69
N LEU A 566 -9.17 -16.97 -14.54
CA LEU A 566 -9.41 -15.52 -14.40
C LEU A 566 -8.11 -14.75 -14.26
N GLU A 567 -7.17 -15.32 -13.50
CA GLU A 567 -5.88 -14.69 -13.20
C GLU A 567 -4.83 -15.77 -12.93
N GLU A 568 -3.61 -15.51 -13.39
CA GLU A 568 -2.41 -16.28 -13.07
C GLU A 568 -1.27 -15.31 -12.75
N HIS A 569 -0.59 -15.56 -11.64
CA HIS A 569 0.61 -14.85 -11.23
C HIS A 569 1.84 -15.65 -11.67
N VAL A 570 2.33 -15.33 -12.86
CA VAL A 570 3.64 -15.81 -13.32
C VAL A 570 4.72 -15.02 -12.59
N PRO A 571 5.70 -15.67 -11.93
CA PRO A 571 6.77 -14.95 -11.24
C PRO A 571 7.61 -14.09 -12.19
N GLU A 572 7.50 -12.77 -12.05
CA GLU A 572 8.25 -11.79 -12.84
C GLU A 572 9.11 -10.91 -11.92
N GLY A 573 10.43 -11.06 -12.06
CA GLY A 573 11.42 -10.32 -11.29
C GLY A 573 12.00 -9.13 -12.04
N ARG A 574 12.57 -8.19 -11.29
CA ARG A 574 13.43 -7.13 -11.84
C ARG A 574 14.77 -7.11 -11.15
N GLU A 575 15.84 -6.92 -11.91
CA GLU A 575 17.15 -6.69 -11.35
C GLU A 575 17.14 -5.41 -10.50
N ALA A 576 17.47 -5.55 -9.22
CA ALA A 576 17.49 -4.44 -8.26
C ALA A 576 18.93 -4.08 -7.85
N VAL A 577 19.81 -5.07 -7.84
CA VAL A 577 21.22 -5.00 -7.46
C VAL A 577 22.00 -5.96 -8.37
N ALA A 578 23.24 -5.61 -8.75
CA ALA A 578 24.11 -6.52 -9.51
C ALA A 578 24.42 -7.79 -8.69
N PRO A 579 24.55 -8.97 -9.33
CA PRO A 579 24.74 -10.24 -8.61
C PRO A 579 26.01 -10.26 -7.74
N GLU A 580 27.10 -9.63 -8.17
CA GLU A 580 28.34 -9.52 -7.40
C GLU A 580 28.13 -8.67 -6.13
N THR A 581 27.43 -7.55 -6.26
CA THR A 581 27.10 -6.67 -5.12
C THR A 581 26.17 -7.40 -4.14
N ALA A 582 25.17 -8.13 -4.65
CA ALA A 582 24.27 -8.93 -3.83
C ALA A 582 25.04 -10.02 -3.07
N TYR A 583 25.99 -10.70 -3.72
CA TYR A 583 26.83 -11.70 -3.08
C TYR A 583 27.77 -11.10 -2.02
N VAL A 584 28.45 -9.98 -2.32
CA VAL A 584 29.34 -9.32 -1.34
C VAL A 584 28.56 -8.93 -0.08
N ILE A 585 27.38 -8.33 -0.23
CA ILE A 585 26.51 -8.00 0.92
C ILE A 585 26.05 -9.28 1.64
N THR A 586 25.68 -10.32 0.91
CA THR A 586 25.32 -11.62 1.49
C THR A 586 26.45 -12.20 2.33
N HIS A 587 27.68 -12.15 1.82
CA HIS A 587 28.89 -12.57 2.54
C HIS A 587 29.13 -11.71 3.79
N MET A 588 28.96 -10.40 3.70
CA MET A 588 29.01 -9.52 4.86
C MET A 588 27.98 -9.90 5.93
N LEU A 589 26.75 -10.23 5.51
CA LEU A 589 25.67 -10.66 6.40
C LEU A 589 25.82 -12.08 6.95
N ARG A 590 26.59 -12.96 6.29
CA ARG A 590 27.03 -14.22 6.91
C ARG A 590 27.90 -13.96 8.13
N GLY A 591 28.79 -12.96 8.05
CA GLY A 591 29.60 -12.51 9.18
C GLY A 591 28.78 -12.15 10.42
N VAL A 592 27.59 -11.56 10.25
CA VAL A 592 26.66 -11.24 11.35
C VAL A 592 26.25 -12.48 12.13
N VAL A 593 26.08 -13.63 11.45
CA VAL A 593 25.73 -14.91 12.07
C VAL A 593 26.98 -15.65 12.56
N GLU A 594 28.11 -15.54 11.87
CA GLU A 594 29.32 -16.27 12.23
C GLU A 594 30.09 -15.65 13.41
N ARG A 595 30.09 -14.31 13.49
CA ARG A 595 30.93 -13.48 14.36
C ARG A 595 30.22 -12.29 14.98
N GLY A 596 29.02 -11.93 14.53
CA GLY A 596 28.34 -10.69 14.92
C GLY A 596 27.11 -10.84 15.82
N THR A 597 26.16 -9.91 15.66
CA THR A 597 24.96 -9.81 16.51
C THR A 597 23.95 -10.95 16.35
N GLY A 598 24.06 -11.76 15.30
CA GLY A 598 23.15 -12.86 14.94
C GLY A 598 23.64 -14.26 15.33
N GLN A 599 24.71 -14.36 16.14
CA GLN A 599 25.40 -15.63 16.43
C GLN A 599 24.53 -16.78 16.93
N ALA A 600 23.42 -16.51 17.63
CA ALA A 600 22.52 -17.56 18.07
C ALA A 600 21.91 -18.39 16.91
N ALA A 601 21.85 -17.84 15.69
CA ALA A 601 21.40 -18.58 14.51
C ALA A 601 22.42 -19.62 14.00
N LYS A 602 23.68 -19.54 14.44
CA LYS A 602 24.75 -20.50 14.08
C LYS A 602 24.42 -21.94 14.52
N VAL A 603 23.58 -22.11 15.52
CA VAL A 603 23.13 -23.43 16.02
C VAL A 603 22.46 -24.29 14.93
N LEU A 604 21.91 -23.66 13.87
CA LEU A 604 21.32 -24.39 12.75
C LEU A 604 22.36 -25.10 11.87
N GLY A 605 23.66 -24.80 12.02
CA GLY A 605 24.75 -25.55 11.38
C GLY A 605 24.68 -25.58 9.86
N ARG A 606 24.32 -24.45 9.24
CA ARG A 606 24.24 -24.24 7.78
C ARG A 606 24.51 -22.78 7.39
N PRO A 607 24.85 -22.49 6.11
CA PRO A 607 25.06 -21.13 5.63
C PRO A 607 23.79 -20.29 5.77
N ILE A 608 23.89 -19.20 6.54
CA ILE A 608 22.80 -18.25 6.80
C ILE A 608 23.40 -16.85 6.75
N ALA A 609 22.72 -15.95 6.06
CA ALA A 609 22.99 -14.52 6.08
C ALA A 609 21.84 -13.81 6.79
N ALA A 610 22.13 -12.89 7.71
CA ALA A 610 21.08 -12.24 8.47
C ALA A 610 21.48 -10.89 9.04
N LYS A 611 20.50 -10.14 9.53
CA LYS A 611 20.72 -8.92 10.29
C LYS A 611 19.72 -8.80 11.45
N THR A 612 20.23 -8.39 12.61
CA THR A 612 19.41 -7.95 13.73
C THR A 612 19.06 -6.46 13.64
N GLY A 613 17.87 -6.11 14.12
CA GLY A 613 17.44 -4.74 14.32
C GLY A 613 16.91 -4.53 15.74
N THR A 614 17.33 -3.43 16.37
CA THR A 614 16.85 -3.00 17.68
C THR A 614 16.72 -1.48 17.63
N THR A 615 15.62 -0.92 18.16
CA THR A 615 15.48 0.53 18.34
C THR A 615 16.13 0.99 19.64
N ASN A 616 16.55 2.26 19.72
CA ASN A 616 17.28 2.79 20.88
C ASN A 616 16.48 2.73 22.20
N ASP A 617 15.15 2.77 22.12
CA ASP A 617 14.23 2.66 23.25
C ASP A 617 13.79 1.21 23.54
N TYR A 618 14.33 0.24 22.80
CA TYR A 618 14.00 -1.18 22.88
C TYR A 618 12.53 -1.48 22.60
N SER A 619 11.83 -0.62 21.86
CA SER A 619 10.42 -0.83 21.53
C SER A 619 10.19 -1.85 20.42
N ASN A 620 11.20 -2.07 19.56
CA ASN A 620 11.13 -3.02 18.45
C ASN A 620 12.37 -3.91 18.40
N ALA A 621 12.13 -5.21 18.31
CA ALA A 621 13.12 -6.25 18.11
C ALA A 621 12.88 -6.93 16.77
N TRP A 622 13.88 -6.92 15.89
CA TRP A 622 13.82 -7.48 14.54
C TRP A 622 14.93 -8.48 14.31
N PHE A 623 14.63 -9.50 13.51
CA PHE A 623 15.63 -10.34 12.88
C PHE A 623 15.16 -10.74 11.49
N VAL A 624 15.95 -10.41 10.47
CA VAL A 624 15.68 -10.79 9.09
C VAL A 624 16.86 -11.60 8.60
N GLY A 625 16.60 -12.86 8.28
CA GLY A 625 17.61 -13.83 7.90
C GLY A 625 17.16 -14.65 6.71
N PHE A 626 18.12 -15.11 5.92
CA PHE A 626 17.84 -15.87 4.70
C PHE A 626 18.87 -16.96 4.45
N THR A 627 18.39 -17.95 3.70
CA THR A 627 19.16 -19.00 3.03
C THR A 627 19.02 -18.79 1.52
N PRO A 628 19.69 -19.57 0.65
CA PRO A 628 19.47 -19.45 -0.79
C PRO A 628 18.01 -19.61 -1.22
N ARG A 629 17.18 -20.37 -0.48
CA ARG A 629 15.80 -20.70 -0.88
C ARG A 629 14.69 -19.96 -0.12
N LEU A 630 15.00 -19.39 1.05
CA LEU A 630 13.99 -18.79 1.93
C LEU A 630 14.54 -17.54 2.59
N ALA A 631 13.76 -16.46 2.56
CA ALA A 631 13.97 -15.25 3.35
C ALA A 631 12.86 -15.12 4.39
N THR A 632 13.26 -14.99 5.66
CA THR A 632 12.33 -14.95 6.79
C THR A 632 12.63 -13.75 7.69
N GLY A 633 11.60 -12.95 7.95
CA GLY A 633 11.63 -11.85 8.89
C GLY A 633 10.79 -12.15 10.13
N VAL A 634 11.30 -11.73 11.30
CA VAL A 634 10.61 -11.76 12.58
C VAL A 634 10.64 -10.36 13.18
N TRP A 635 9.50 -9.90 13.67
CA TRP A 635 9.37 -8.69 14.49
C TRP A 635 8.67 -9.02 15.81
N VAL A 636 9.10 -8.36 16.90
CA VAL A 636 8.45 -8.39 18.21
C VAL A 636 8.41 -6.98 18.80
N GLY A 637 7.29 -6.60 19.40
CA GLY A 637 7.06 -5.28 19.96
C GLY A 637 5.69 -5.14 20.61
N TYR A 638 5.37 -3.94 21.09
CA TYR A 638 4.03 -3.61 21.56
C TYR A 638 3.26 -2.80 20.51
N ASP A 639 1.93 -2.93 20.48
CA ASP A 639 1.09 -2.15 19.58
C ASP A 639 1.21 -0.65 19.84
N LEU A 640 1.13 -0.27 21.11
CA LEU A 640 1.49 1.07 21.55
C LEU A 640 2.99 1.07 21.84
N PRO A 641 3.80 1.89 21.13
CA PRO A 641 5.25 1.89 21.29
C PRO A 641 5.66 2.06 22.77
N ARG A 642 6.35 1.05 23.29
CA ARG A 642 6.99 1.07 24.61
C ARG A 642 8.14 0.08 24.61
N SER A 643 9.07 0.28 25.53
CA SER A 643 10.23 -0.59 25.70
C SER A 643 9.81 -2.03 26.06
N LEU A 644 10.42 -3.01 25.39
CA LEU A 644 10.41 -4.44 25.72
C LEU A 644 11.26 -4.74 26.98
N GLY A 645 12.15 -3.82 27.34
CA GLY A 645 13.16 -3.99 28.39
C GLY A 645 14.56 -3.77 27.83
N ARG A 646 15.46 -3.24 28.67
CA ARG A 646 16.82 -2.83 28.27
C ARG A 646 17.66 -3.97 27.67
N ASP A 647 17.36 -5.22 28.01
CA ASP A 647 18.09 -6.38 27.50
C ASP A 647 17.33 -7.13 26.40
N GLU A 648 16.08 -6.78 26.14
CA GLU A 648 15.19 -7.47 25.19
C GLU A 648 15.40 -6.94 23.75
N THR A 649 16.61 -7.19 23.24
CA THR A 649 17.05 -6.80 21.89
C THR A 649 16.61 -7.80 20.82
N GLY A 650 16.80 -7.45 19.54
CA GLY A 650 16.62 -8.38 18.42
C GLY A 650 17.33 -9.73 18.61
N SER A 651 18.55 -9.72 19.17
CA SER A 651 19.35 -10.93 19.42
C SER A 651 18.77 -11.85 20.50
N ARG A 652 18.04 -11.31 21.47
CA ARG A 652 17.48 -12.09 22.61
C ARG A 652 16.01 -12.47 22.43
N VAL A 653 15.28 -11.71 21.61
CA VAL A 653 13.84 -11.89 21.40
C VAL A 653 13.54 -12.48 20.01
N ALA A 654 13.98 -11.80 18.95
CA ALA A 654 13.61 -12.17 17.58
C ALA A 654 14.43 -13.34 17.05
N VAL A 655 15.73 -13.42 17.35
CA VAL A 655 16.59 -14.52 16.89
C VAL A 655 16.12 -15.89 17.39
N PRO A 656 15.79 -16.11 18.68
CA PRO A 656 15.31 -17.42 19.13
C PRO A 656 14.01 -17.87 18.46
N ILE A 657 13.08 -16.95 18.18
CA ILE A 657 11.85 -17.24 17.42
C ILE A 657 12.20 -17.70 16.01
N TRP A 658 13.07 -16.95 15.33
CA TRP A 658 13.51 -17.28 13.98
C TRP A 658 14.23 -18.64 13.95
N VAL A 659 15.11 -18.91 14.91
CA VAL A 659 15.84 -20.19 15.02
C VAL A 659 14.90 -21.35 15.28
N GLY A 660 13.95 -21.22 16.20
CA GLY A 660 12.96 -22.27 16.47
C GLY A 660 12.11 -22.59 15.24
N TYR A 661 11.69 -21.56 14.51
CA TYR A 661 10.94 -21.70 13.27
C TYR A 661 11.78 -22.31 12.15
N MET A 662 12.88 -21.66 11.76
CA MET A 662 13.71 -22.08 10.63
C MET A 662 14.42 -23.40 10.90
N GLY A 663 14.73 -23.73 12.16
CA GLY A 663 15.28 -25.04 12.53
C GLY A 663 14.33 -26.18 12.18
N LYS A 664 13.01 -25.99 12.37
CA LYS A 664 12.00 -26.98 11.97
C LYS A 664 11.86 -27.09 10.45
N ILE A 665 11.86 -25.96 9.74
CA ILE A 665 11.65 -25.94 8.28
C ILE A 665 12.88 -26.43 7.50
N LEU A 666 14.07 -26.09 7.97
CA LEU A 666 15.33 -26.42 7.30
C LEU A 666 15.86 -27.82 7.68
N ALA A 667 15.21 -28.53 8.60
CA ALA A 667 15.65 -29.86 9.07
C ALA A 667 15.77 -30.87 7.93
N GLU A 668 14.80 -30.86 7.00
CA GLU A 668 14.73 -31.79 5.86
C GLU A 668 15.22 -31.16 4.54
N SER A 669 15.61 -29.88 4.57
CA SER A 669 16.10 -29.17 3.38
C SER A 669 17.60 -29.43 3.17
N PRO A 670 18.11 -29.44 1.93
CA PRO A 670 19.54 -29.54 1.68
C PRO A 670 20.31 -28.35 2.30
N LYS A 671 21.56 -28.62 2.70
CA LYS A 671 22.50 -27.59 3.19
C LYS A 671 23.23 -26.98 2.00
N GLU A 672 22.65 -25.94 1.42
CA GLU A 672 23.22 -25.23 0.28
C GLU A 672 24.05 -24.03 0.74
N ASP A 673 25.12 -23.72 -0.01
CA ASP A 673 25.83 -22.44 0.13
C ASP A 673 25.26 -21.41 -0.87
N PHE A 674 25.58 -20.13 -0.65
CA PHE A 674 25.18 -19.06 -1.55
C PHE A 674 25.97 -19.14 -2.87
N PRO A 675 25.30 -19.10 -4.04
CA PRO A 675 25.98 -19.11 -5.33
C PRO A 675 26.97 -17.95 -5.45
N VAL A 676 28.22 -18.24 -5.85
CA VAL A 676 29.27 -17.23 -6.00
C VAL A 676 29.34 -16.78 -7.45
N PRO A 677 29.10 -15.49 -7.77
CA PRO A 677 29.25 -14.97 -9.13
C PRO A 677 30.70 -14.97 -9.61
N ASP A 678 30.93 -15.12 -10.92
CA ASP A 678 32.26 -15.21 -11.55
C ASP A 678 33.17 -14.00 -11.23
N ARG A 679 32.56 -12.84 -11.01
CA ARG A 679 33.25 -11.57 -10.74
C ARG A 679 33.45 -11.29 -9.26
N VAL A 680 33.43 -12.32 -8.40
CA VAL A 680 33.77 -12.21 -6.98
C VAL A 680 35.14 -12.84 -6.69
N ALA A 681 35.92 -12.19 -5.83
CA ALA A 681 37.15 -12.72 -5.25
C ALA A 681 37.04 -12.77 -3.71
N MET A 682 37.63 -13.81 -3.13
CA MET A 682 37.69 -13.99 -1.68
C MET A 682 39.12 -13.79 -1.19
N LEU A 683 39.31 -12.92 -0.19
CA LEU A 683 40.61 -12.68 0.43
C LEU A 683 40.49 -12.67 1.95
N LEU A 684 41.55 -13.11 2.63
CA LEU A 684 41.68 -12.89 4.06
C LEU A 684 42.21 -11.48 4.29
N VAL A 685 41.41 -10.66 4.96
CA VAL A 685 41.76 -9.29 5.31
C VAL A 685 41.65 -9.14 6.82
N ASP A 686 42.66 -8.52 7.39
CA ASP A 686 42.74 -8.30 8.82
C ASP A 686 41.88 -7.10 9.24
N GLU A 687 40.98 -7.33 10.19
CA GLU A 687 40.14 -6.29 10.77
C GLU A 687 40.94 -5.38 11.69
N ASP A 688 42.06 -5.85 12.23
CA ASP A 688 42.94 -5.05 13.05
C ASP A 688 43.63 -3.93 12.21
N PRO A 689 43.67 -2.68 12.71
CA PRO A 689 44.30 -1.60 11.97
C PRO A 689 45.84 -1.59 12.07
N SER A 690 46.45 -2.42 12.93
CA SER A 690 47.89 -2.39 13.25
C SER A 690 48.82 -2.69 12.09
N GLY A 691 48.37 -3.44 11.08
CA GLY A 691 49.28 -3.91 10.02
C GLY A 691 49.64 -5.39 10.11
N GLU A 692 49.29 -6.07 11.20
CA GLU A 692 49.65 -7.46 11.47
C GLU A 692 48.42 -8.36 11.34
N CYS A 693 48.53 -9.58 10.78
CA CYS A 693 47.37 -10.49 10.61
C CYS A 693 46.89 -11.12 11.93
N ILE A 694 46.41 -10.27 12.85
CA ILE A 694 45.95 -10.61 14.20
C ILE A 694 44.52 -11.13 14.14
N ARG A 695 43.63 -10.46 13.41
CA ARG A 695 42.22 -10.85 13.22
C ARG A 695 41.86 -10.95 11.74
N PRO A 696 42.48 -11.89 10.98
CA PRO A 696 42.13 -12.11 9.59
C PRO A 696 40.73 -12.73 9.48
N VAL A 697 39.87 -12.11 8.68
CA VAL A 697 38.55 -12.63 8.32
C VAL A 697 38.42 -12.75 6.81
N PRO A 698 37.71 -13.76 6.28
CA PRO A 698 37.40 -13.82 4.87
C PRO A 698 36.49 -12.65 4.50
N MET A 699 36.82 -11.93 3.43
CA MET A 699 36.02 -10.86 2.85
C MET A 699 35.83 -11.12 1.36
N ALA A 700 34.63 -10.85 0.87
CA ALA A 700 34.28 -10.95 -0.54
C ALA A 700 34.47 -9.58 -1.23
N PHE A 701 35.00 -9.57 -2.44
CA PHE A 701 35.24 -8.36 -3.22
C PHE A 701 34.71 -8.54 -4.64
N ILE A 702 34.26 -7.45 -5.25
CA ILE A 702 34.04 -7.42 -6.69
C ILE A 702 35.43 -7.40 -7.34
N LYS A 703 35.66 -8.25 -8.35
CA LYS A 703 36.95 -8.32 -9.05
C LYS A 703 37.39 -6.94 -9.57
N GLY A 704 38.60 -6.54 -9.21
CA GLY A 704 39.18 -5.21 -9.48
C GLY A 704 39.05 -4.23 -8.31
N THR A 705 38.38 -4.60 -7.21
CA THR A 705 38.22 -3.76 -6.00
C THR A 705 38.93 -4.33 -4.77
N GLU A 706 39.67 -5.43 -4.95
CA GLU A 706 40.42 -6.08 -3.89
C GLU A 706 41.49 -5.15 -3.29
N PRO A 707 41.77 -5.24 -1.98
CA PRO A 707 42.93 -4.57 -1.41
C PRO A 707 44.23 -5.17 -1.98
N GLN A 708 45.25 -4.31 -2.14
CA GLN A 708 46.60 -4.67 -2.59
C GLN A 708 47.38 -5.49 -1.54
N VAL A 709 46.83 -5.65 -0.35
CA VAL A 709 47.47 -6.31 0.78
C VAL A 709 46.47 -7.26 1.44
N SER A 710 46.85 -8.53 1.58
CA SER A 710 46.03 -9.56 2.21
C SER A 710 46.84 -10.43 3.18
N CYS A 711 46.15 -11.16 4.04
CA CYS A 711 46.75 -12.12 4.95
C CYS A 711 46.89 -13.50 4.31
N SER A 712 48.07 -14.11 4.43
CA SER A 712 48.31 -15.49 3.97
C SER A 712 47.88 -16.55 5.00
N GLY A 713 47.60 -16.15 6.24
CA GLY A 713 47.13 -17.00 7.34
C GLY A 713 47.19 -16.28 8.70
N PHE A 714 46.65 -16.91 9.76
CA PHE A 714 46.74 -16.40 11.13
C PHE A 714 48.20 -16.28 11.58
N GLY A 715 48.60 -15.11 12.09
CA GLY A 715 49.94 -14.87 12.63
C GLY A 715 51.07 -14.74 11.58
N GLN A 716 50.75 -14.70 10.28
CA GLN A 716 51.72 -14.47 9.21
C GLN A 716 51.79 -12.98 8.84
N ARG A 717 52.92 -12.53 8.27
CA ARG A 717 53.02 -11.16 7.74
C ARG A 717 52.13 -11.00 6.53
N ARG A 718 51.58 -9.79 6.35
CA ARG A 718 50.81 -9.41 5.17
C ARG A 718 51.65 -9.66 3.90
N ALA A 719 51.03 -10.23 2.88
CA ALA A 719 51.61 -10.40 1.56
C ALA A 719 51.00 -9.35 0.62
N GLU A 720 51.83 -8.70 -0.20
CA GLU A 720 51.36 -7.92 -1.34
C GLU A 720 50.67 -8.88 -2.32
N THR A 721 49.43 -8.58 -2.69
CA THR A 721 48.76 -9.32 -3.76
C THR A 721 49.42 -8.88 -5.07
N SER A 722 50.33 -9.71 -5.60
CA SER A 722 50.87 -9.48 -6.94
C SER A 722 49.70 -9.35 -7.92
N PRO A 723 49.60 -8.27 -8.72
CA PRO A 723 48.58 -8.19 -9.74
C PRO A 723 48.77 -9.40 -10.64
N THR A 724 47.73 -10.21 -10.83
CA THR A 724 47.73 -11.15 -11.94
C THR A 724 47.82 -10.27 -13.18
N ALA A 725 49.00 -10.24 -13.78
CA ALA A 725 49.18 -9.67 -15.11
C ALA A 725 48.10 -10.33 -15.98
N GLY A 726 47.18 -9.52 -16.52
CA GLY A 726 46.36 -9.96 -17.64
C GLY A 726 47.29 -10.54 -18.72
N PRO A 727 46.80 -11.45 -19.58
CA PRO A 727 47.63 -12.01 -20.63
C PRO A 727 48.29 -10.85 -21.37
N GLY A 728 49.61 -10.75 -21.26
CA GLY A 728 50.37 -9.69 -21.90
C GLY A 728 50.05 -9.68 -23.40
N PRO A 729 50.21 -8.54 -24.08
CA PRO A 729 50.00 -8.49 -25.51
C PRO A 729 50.82 -9.60 -26.15
N SER A 730 50.14 -10.53 -26.81
CA SER A 730 50.76 -11.59 -27.57
C SER A 730 51.79 -10.95 -28.50
N SER A 731 53.06 -11.31 -28.33
CA SER A 731 54.12 -10.99 -29.27
C SER A 731 53.61 -11.28 -30.69
N PRO A 732 53.78 -10.35 -31.66
CA PRO A 732 53.33 -10.61 -33.02
C PRO A 732 54.05 -11.86 -33.53
N GLN A 733 53.25 -12.87 -33.93
CA GLN A 733 53.79 -14.03 -34.64
C GLN A 733 54.56 -13.56 -35.88
N PRO A 734 55.69 -14.20 -36.23
CA PRO A 734 56.35 -13.92 -37.50
C PRO A 734 55.37 -14.17 -38.65
N LEU A 735 55.18 -13.16 -39.50
CA LEU A 735 54.43 -13.30 -40.74
C LEU A 735 55.00 -14.47 -41.56
N PRO A 736 54.15 -15.36 -42.12
CA PRO A 736 54.62 -16.35 -43.08
C PRO A 736 55.23 -15.63 -44.30
N PRO A 737 56.29 -16.18 -44.92
CA PRO A 737 56.93 -15.53 -46.07
C PRO A 737 55.93 -15.37 -47.20
N ARG A 738 55.84 -14.15 -47.75
CA ARG A 738 55.04 -13.86 -48.94
C ARG A 738 55.54 -14.70 -50.13
N PRO A 739 54.65 -15.27 -50.95
CA PRO A 739 55.04 -15.96 -52.16
C PRO A 739 55.67 -14.96 -53.14
N LYS A 740 56.81 -15.34 -53.73
CA LYS A 740 57.42 -14.62 -54.85
C LYS A 740 56.47 -14.68 -56.04
N SER A 741 55.99 -13.52 -56.47
CA SER A 741 55.47 -13.31 -57.82
C SER A 741 56.65 -13.03 -58.74
N ASP A 742 56.99 -13.97 -59.61
CA ASP A 742 57.68 -13.63 -60.86
C ASP A 742 56.78 -13.98 -62.03
N ASN A 743 56.50 -12.95 -62.81
CA ASN A 743 55.79 -12.98 -64.07
C ASN A 743 56.69 -13.56 -65.17
N SER A 744 56.16 -14.56 -65.90
CA SER A 744 56.15 -14.75 -67.38
C SER A 744 57.49 -14.78 -68.16
N PRO A 745 57.60 -15.51 -69.31
CA PRO A 745 56.56 -16.13 -70.14
C PRO A 745 56.44 -17.66 -70.03
#